data_AF-A0A1Y1JH85-F1
#
_entry.id   AF-A0A1Y1JH85-F1
#
_cell.length_a   1.000
_cell.length_b   1.000
_cell.length_c   1.000
_cell.angle_alpha   90.00
_cell.angle_beta   90.00
_cell.angle_gamma   90.00
#
_symmetry.space_group_name_H-M   'P 1'
#
loop_
_entity.id
_entity.type
_entity.pdbx_description
1 polymer ?
#
loop_
_entity_poly.entity_id
_entity_poly.type
_entity_poly.pdbx_seq_one_letter_code
_entity_poly.pdbx_strand_id
1 'polypeptide(L)'
;MSLKENCKERVLSVIEKITEVSKYVVMVVDKKAYRILSMICKDEELLEMGVSLIELIDAKRSRLQDFDCLYFISSNVEVVEMMLSDFREEKNAKYKNVHILFTSNVGDRNREILDIIATSDFILKKIKSCACINIHFFAYESRIFYFDNNLNLYDYYPLKKSTILHDLSLQLLSVCSCLKSNPHIRFQNSPLCRKFAEIFYNSMNNSTACQGYNNNDDDVILILDRSIDCSILFIHDYSYQSLCYDILQIKTYHEVSEEEGHMENEENETRYGHKKQRNVNIGEGAHCVSFEITNNDQRKEEKKAILSEDDSLWFKYRHAHIQEVNEMIKNEISSFTEKNALVKIKKKNVLNPNEALHALRSLPQYETMIEQYWLHVYMCDNCFQVLQKRNIVDIGMVEQDICCNVDNYGKELSHSKNFASINSIISSNNYEQEEKARLILLYFINYENLNEDDKIKMMETAELGLFMQKFIVEFLKLKLHCEKTHHYNHHPMDEHSSSTTKIFHVLDKNKKKIKYYKNVAKNSKYELSRHEPNIKDIIIEMHHDTLNKALFPFVDNNRKMDDSPEKNISSVKKQNVTRGTVWEFKTEENNPMQIGNKKKIILFIIGGITFPEIRQIYELSEQLHVDIYLGGTSLLTSGVLFDQFKKIPSF
;
A
#
# COMPACT_ATOMS: atom_id res chain seq x y z
N MET A 1 -10.88 4.21 13.79
CA MET A 1 -9.93 3.55 14.72
C MET A 1 -8.63 3.23 13.97
N SER A 2 -7.44 3.32 14.58
CA SER A 2 -6.18 3.00 13.87
C SER A 2 -5.84 1.52 13.99
N LEU A 3 -5.54 0.87 12.85
CA LEU A 3 -5.07 -0.51 12.82
C LEU A 3 -3.68 -0.64 13.48
N LYS A 4 -2.79 0.32 13.24
CA LYS A 4 -1.46 0.37 13.86
C LYS A 4 -1.57 0.39 15.37
N GLU A 5 -2.40 1.29 15.90
CA GLU A 5 -2.56 1.44 17.35
C GLU A 5 -3.14 0.15 17.98
N ASN A 6 -4.13 -0.47 17.34
CA ASN A 6 -4.66 -1.75 17.82
C ASN A 6 -3.60 -2.87 17.86
N CYS A 7 -2.72 -2.94 16.85
CA CYS A 7 -1.61 -3.89 16.82
C CYS A 7 -0.57 -3.58 17.90
N LYS A 8 -0.24 -2.30 18.07
CA LYS A 8 0.70 -1.81 19.08
C LYS A 8 0.22 -2.12 20.49
N GLU A 9 -1.01 -1.74 20.85
CA GLU A 9 -1.62 -2.05 22.14
C GLU A 9 -1.58 -3.55 22.44
N ARG A 10 -1.83 -4.39 21.43
CA ARG A 10 -1.78 -5.85 21.58
C ARG A 10 -0.38 -6.35 21.93
N VAL A 11 0.66 -5.80 21.30
CA VAL A 11 2.06 -6.15 21.61
C VAL A 11 2.45 -5.65 22.99
N LEU A 12 2.25 -4.36 23.26
CA LEU A 12 2.67 -3.73 24.51
C LEU A 12 1.96 -4.35 25.72
N SER A 13 0.66 -4.67 25.63
CA SER A 13 -0.07 -5.31 26.73
C SER A 13 0.44 -6.72 27.08
N VAL A 14 1.05 -7.43 26.13
CA VAL A 14 1.69 -8.72 26.42
C VAL A 14 3.06 -8.52 27.03
N ILE A 15 3.84 -7.55 26.52
CA ILE A 15 5.15 -7.20 27.06
C ILE A 15 5.01 -6.73 28.51
N GLU A 16 4.07 -5.83 28.79
CA GLU A 16 3.79 -5.29 30.12
C GLU A 16 3.53 -6.42 31.14
N LYS A 17 2.69 -7.41 30.81
CA LYS A 17 2.43 -8.57 31.68
C LYS A 17 3.67 -9.41 31.95
N ILE A 18 4.59 -9.49 30.99
CA ILE A 18 5.85 -10.21 31.16
C ILE A 18 6.79 -9.40 32.07
N THR A 19 6.89 -8.09 31.84
CA THR A 19 7.81 -7.21 32.57
C THR A 19 7.31 -6.85 33.96
N GLU A 20 6.02 -6.96 34.27
CA GLU A 20 5.50 -6.92 35.64
C GLU A 20 6.18 -7.96 36.56
N VAL A 21 6.54 -9.13 36.00
CA VAL A 21 7.19 -10.22 36.74
C VAL A 21 8.71 -10.14 36.61
N SER A 22 9.23 -10.01 35.39
CA SER A 22 10.67 -10.07 35.11
C SER A 22 11.40 -8.73 35.32
N LYS A 23 10.66 -7.62 35.45
CA LYS A 23 11.12 -6.21 35.47
C LYS A 23 11.79 -5.75 34.18
N TYR A 24 12.83 -6.45 33.74
CA TYR A 24 13.55 -6.19 32.50
C TYR A 24 13.77 -7.47 31.71
N VAL A 25 13.63 -7.39 30.39
CA VAL A 25 13.86 -8.50 29.47
C VAL A 25 14.76 -8.11 28.31
N VAL A 26 15.51 -9.07 27.80
CA VAL A 26 16.15 -8.98 26.48
C VAL A 26 15.14 -9.49 25.45
N MET A 27 14.84 -8.73 24.41
CA MET A 27 13.99 -9.19 23.32
C MET A 27 14.85 -9.72 22.17
N VAL A 28 14.55 -10.92 21.72
CA VAL A 28 15.18 -11.53 20.53
C VAL A 28 14.14 -11.67 19.44
N VAL A 29 14.47 -11.17 18.24
CA VAL A 29 13.56 -11.11 17.08
C VAL A 29 14.22 -11.70 15.84
N ASP A 30 13.45 -12.33 14.95
CA ASP A 30 13.92 -12.58 13.58
C ASP A 30 13.61 -11.38 12.67
N LYS A 31 14.21 -11.36 11.48
CA LYS A 31 14.07 -10.25 10.52
C LYS A 31 12.60 -9.92 10.20
N LYS A 32 11.73 -10.93 10.07
CA LYS A 32 10.31 -10.71 9.75
C LYS A 32 9.55 -10.15 10.96
N ALA A 33 9.76 -10.71 12.15
CA ALA A 33 9.14 -10.18 13.37
C ALA A 33 9.61 -8.75 13.68
N TYR A 34 10.91 -8.45 13.50
CA TYR A 34 11.43 -7.10 13.68
C TYR A 34 10.76 -6.09 12.74
N ARG A 35 10.56 -6.43 11.46
CA ARG A 35 9.83 -5.56 10.52
C ARG A 35 8.39 -5.30 10.95
N ILE A 36 7.69 -6.33 11.44
CA ILE A 36 6.33 -6.16 11.95
C ILE A 36 6.35 -5.19 13.13
N LEU A 37 7.28 -5.38 14.06
CA LEU A 37 7.44 -4.57 15.25
C LEU A 37 7.78 -3.11 14.92
N SER A 38 8.76 -2.88 14.05
CA SER A 38 9.22 -1.55 13.65
C SER A 38 8.16 -0.73 12.91
N MET A 39 7.11 -1.37 12.37
CA MET A 39 6.00 -0.65 11.74
C MET A 39 4.95 -0.17 12.75
N ILE A 40 4.84 -0.79 13.92
CA ILE A 40 3.78 -0.53 14.90
C ILE A 40 4.29 0.08 16.20
N CYS A 41 5.58 -0.04 16.50
CA CYS A 41 6.16 0.38 17.77
C CYS A 41 7.55 0.97 17.57
N LYS A 42 7.88 2.01 18.34
CA LYS A 42 9.23 2.57 18.40
C LYS A 42 10.08 1.86 19.44
N ASP A 43 11.40 1.87 19.26
CA ASP A 43 12.33 1.26 20.21
C ASP A 43 12.26 1.96 21.58
N GLU A 44 11.99 3.27 21.64
CA GLU A 44 11.81 3.99 22.90
C GLU A 44 10.61 3.48 23.69
N GLU A 45 9.51 3.15 23.01
CA GLU A 45 8.29 2.65 23.63
C GLU A 45 8.48 1.24 24.19
N LEU A 46 9.28 0.41 23.52
CA LEU A 46 9.66 -0.91 24.03
C LEU A 46 10.55 -0.80 25.26
N LEU A 47 11.48 0.16 25.27
CA LEU A 47 12.34 0.44 26.41
C LEU A 47 11.53 0.87 27.64
N GLU A 48 10.54 1.75 27.45
CA GLU A 48 9.61 2.17 28.51
C GLU A 48 8.81 0.99 29.09
N MET A 49 8.51 -0.03 28.28
CA MET A 49 7.83 -1.25 28.72
C MET A 49 8.76 -2.29 29.37
N GLY A 50 10.06 -2.01 29.54
CA GLY A 50 11.02 -2.89 30.21
C GLY A 50 11.82 -3.80 29.26
N VAL A 51 11.77 -3.58 27.94
CA VAL A 51 12.67 -4.25 26.99
C VAL A 51 14.01 -3.52 26.97
N SER A 52 15.02 -4.04 27.64
CA SER A 52 16.30 -3.35 27.81
C SER A 52 17.22 -3.43 26.58
N LEU A 53 17.03 -4.44 25.74
CA LEU A 53 17.86 -4.71 24.58
C LEU A 53 17.06 -5.49 23.54
N ILE A 54 17.19 -5.13 22.27
CA ILE A 54 16.61 -5.87 21.13
C ILE A 54 17.77 -6.42 20.30
N GLU A 55 17.79 -7.74 20.07
CA GLU A 55 18.81 -8.40 19.26
C GLU A 55 18.18 -9.26 18.16
N LEU A 56 18.83 -9.33 17.00
CA LEU A 56 18.45 -10.26 15.94
C LEU A 56 18.86 -11.70 16.30
N ILE A 57 18.01 -12.67 16.00
CA ILE A 57 18.25 -14.08 16.34
C ILE A 57 19.49 -14.67 15.64
N ASP A 58 19.79 -14.21 14.43
CA ASP A 58 20.95 -14.57 13.61
C ASP A 58 22.23 -13.82 13.99
N ALA A 59 22.14 -12.79 14.82
CA ALA A 59 23.31 -12.08 15.30
C ALA A 59 24.11 -12.89 16.34
N LYS A 60 25.41 -12.59 16.43
CA LYS A 60 26.27 -13.09 17.49
C LYS A 60 25.96 -12.38 18.81
N ARG A 61 25.04 -12.95 19.58
CA ARG A 61 24.55 -12.37 20.85
C ARG A 61 25.37 -12.80 22.06
N SER A 62 25.54 -11.89 23.02
CA SER A 62 26.24 -12.10 24.29
C SER A 62 25.47 -13.04 25.23
N ARG A 63 26.15 -13.59 26.25
CA ARG A 63 25.50 -14.39 27.29
C ARG A 63 25.03 -13.47 28.41
N LEU A 64 23.71 -13.40 28.61
CA LEU A 64 23.05 -12.53 29.58
C LEU A 64 22.21 -13.39 30.53
N GLN A 65 22.87 -14.28 31.27
CA GLN A 65 22.23 -15.32 32.11
C GLN A 65 21.46 -14.77 33.32
N ASP A 66 21.61 -13.48 33.63
CA ASP A 66 20.86 -12.81 34.68
C ASP A 66 19.50 -12.28 34.19
N PHE A 67 19.31 -12.17 32.88
CA PHE A 67 18.11 -11.61 32.25
C PHE A 67 17.20 -12.71 31.71
N ASP A 68 15.89 -12.47 31.84
CA ASP A 68 14.89 -13.24 31.10
C ASP A 68 14.84 -12.75 29.65
N CYS A 69 14.51 -13.66 28.73
CA CYS A 69 14.46 -13.36 27.30
C CYS A 69 13.04 -13.50 26.75
N LEU A 70 12.59 -12.51 25.98
CA LEU A 70 11.38 -12.54 25.18
C LEU A 70 11.74 -12.80 23.72
N TYR A 71 11.50 -14.03 23.26
CA TYR A 71 11.57 -14.36 21.84
C TYR A 71 10.28 -13.92 21.15
N PHE A 72 10.33 -12.79 20.45
CA PHE A 72 9.25 -12.35 19.57
C PHE A 72 9.60 -12.74 18.13
N ILE A 73 9.12 -13.91 17.70
CA ILE A 73 9.65 -14.60 16.52
C ILE A 73 8.54 -15.06 15.55
N SER A 74 8.89 -15.19 14.27
CA SER A 74 8.04 -15.81 13.27
C SER A 74 7.88 -17.31 13.52
N SER A 75 6.71 -17.83 13.19
CA SER A 75 6.38 -19.26 13.32
C SER A 75 7.01 -20.05 12.17
N ASN A 76 8.35 -20.14 12.18
CA ASN A 76 9.18 -20.87 11.24
C ASN A 76 10.09 -21.84 12.02
N VAL A 77 10.21 -23.07 11.51
CA VAL A 77 11.09 -24.12 12.06
C VAL A 77 12.53 -23.63 12.20
N GLU A 78 13.11 -23.01 11.17
CA GLU A 78 14.51 -22.54 11.18
C GLU A 78 14.76 -21.55 12.33
N VAL A 79 13.84 -20.59 12.52
CA VAL A 79 13.94 -19.58 13.58
C VAL A 79 13.84 -20.23 14.97
N VAL A 80 12.99 -21.25 15.11
CA VAL A 80 12.82 -22.00 16.36
C VAL A 80 14.07 -22.84 16.65
N GLU A 81 14.69 -23.46 15.66
CA GLU A 81 15.96 -24.18 15.83
C GLU A 81 17.09 -23.24 16.28
N MET A 82 17.14 -22.02 15.74
CA MET A 82 18.09 -20.99 16.18
C MET A 82 17.84 -20.59 17.64
N MET A 83 16.58 -20.44 18.05
CA MET A 83 16.22 -20.20 19.46
C MET A 83 16.69 -21.36 20.34
N LEU A 84 16.45 -22.61 19.94
CA LEU A 84 16.90 -23.79 20.68
C LEU A 84 18.43 -23.88 20.76
N SER A 85 19.14 -23.37 19.76
CA SER A 85 20.60 -23.30 19.75
C SER A 85 21.19 -22.49 20.91
N ASP A 86 20.44 -21.49 21.40
CA ASP A 86 20.83 -20.66 22.55
C ASP A 86 20.83 -21.44 23.88
N PHE A 87 20.25 -22.64 23.90
CA PHE A 87 20.07 -23.48 25.10
C PHE A 87 20.60 -24.91 24.91
N ARG A 88 21.48 -25.17 23.93
CA ARG A 88 22.03 -26.52 23.69
C ARG A 88 22.74 -27.12 24.90
N GLU A 89 23.47 -26.31 25.66
CA GLU A 89 24.19 -26.74 26.86
C GLU A 89 23.87 -25.81 28.02
N GLU A 90 23.63 -26.38 29.21
CA GLU A 90 23.26 -25.62 30.40
C GLU A 90 24.29 -24.56 30.79
N LYS A 91 25.58 -24.89 30.68
CA LYS A 91 26.69 -23.95 30.95
C LYS A 91 26.76 -22.79 29.96
N ASN A 92 26.24 -22.99 28.75
CA ASN A 92 26.31 -22.02 27.66
C ASN A 92 24.97 -21.38 27.33
N ALA A 93 23.93 -21.63 28.15
CA ALA A 93 22.62 -21.02 28.01
C ALA A 93 22.76 -19.49 27.93
N LYS A 94 22.15 -18.86 26.93
CA LYS A 94 22.27 -17.40 26.77
C LYS A 94 21.50 -16.61 27.81
N TYR A 95 20.35 -17.12 28.26
CA TYR A 95 19.41 -16.38 29.12
C TYR A 95 18.91 -17.22 30.30
N LYS A 96 18.32 -16.54 31.29
CA LYS A 96 17.83 -17.15 32.54
C LYS A 96 16.58 -17.99 32.32
N ASN A 97 15.49 -17.34 31.90
CA ASN A 97 14.23 -17.95 31.51
C ASN A 97 13.79 -17.39 30.16
N VAL A 98 12.78 -18.02 29.54
CA VAL A 98 12.30 -17.61 28.22
C VAL A 98 10.78 -17.43 28.17
N HIS A 99 10.37 -16.38 27.46
CA HIS A 99 9.01 -16.12 27.04
C HIS A 99 8.99 -16.24 25.51
N ILE A 100 8.11 -17.06 24.96
CA ILE A 100 8.01 -17.27 23.51
C ILE A 100 6.71 -16.62 23.04
N LEU A 101 6.83 -15.69 22.11
CA LEU A 101 5.71 -14.99 21.49
C LEU A 101 5.80 -15.10 19.98
N PHE A 102 4.97 -15.96 19.41
CA PHE A 102 4.91 -16.16 17.96
C PHE A 102 4.09 -15.07 17.26
N THR A 103 4.55 -14.62 16.09
CA THR A 103 3.79 -13.65 15.26
C THR A 103 2.51 -14.23 14.69
N SER A 104 2.46 -15.52 14.37
CA SER A 104 1.27 -16.23 13.87
C SER A 104 0.94 -17.46 14.70
N ASN A 105 -0.31 -17.91 14.61
CA ASN A 105 -0.75 -19.14 15.25
C ASN A 105 0.05 -20.35 14.77
N VAL A 106 0.56 -21.14 15.71
CA VAL A 106 1.19 -22.45 15.46
C VAL A 106 0.10 -23.52 15.41
N GLY A 107 -0.70 -23.49 14.34
CA GLY A 107 -1.77 -24.46 14.10
C GLY A 107 -1.26 -25.80 13.56
N ASP A 108 -2.17 -26.68 13.13
CA ASP A 108 -1.84 -28.03 12.66
C ASP A 108 -0.74 -28.09 11.59
N ARG A 109 -0.68 -27.09 10.70
CA ARG A 109 0.35 -27.00 9.65
C ARG A 109 1.77 -26.81 10.18
N ASN A 110 1.91 -26.16 11.33
CA ASN A 110 3.20 -25.82 11.93
C ASN A 110 3.38 -26.55 13.26
N ARG A 111 2.64 -27.65 13.50
CA ARG A 111 2.71 -28.41 14.75
C ARG A 111 4.12 -28.92 15.06
N GLU A 112 4.90 -29.19 14.03
CA GLU A 112 6.32 -29.53 14.12
C GLU A 112 7.11 -28.53 14.97
N ILE A 113 6.78 -27.23 14.94
CA ILE A 113 7.43 -26.23 15.80
C ILE A 113 7.28 -26.59 17.29
N LEU A 114 6.08 -26.99 17.71
CA LEU A 114 5.84 -27.38 19.10
C LEU A 114 6.53 -28.71 19.43
N ASP A 115 6.55 -29.65 18.47
CA ASP A 115 7.22 -30.94 18.64
C ASP A 115 8.75 -30.75 18.81
N ILE A 116 9.38 -29.88 18.00
CA ILE A 116 10.81 -29.55 18.10
C ILE A 116 11.10 -28.89 19.46
N ILE A 117 10.28 -27.93 19.92
CA ILE A 117 10.46 -27.33 21.25
C ILE A 117 10.37 -28.40 22.34
N ALA A 118 9.43 -29.35 22.20
CA ALA A 118 9.24 -30.44 23.15
C ALA A 118 10.41 -31.45 23.20
N THR A 119 11.30 -31.46 22.20
CA THR A 119 12.50 -32.34 22.23
C THR A 119 13.56 -31.90 23.24
N SER A 120 13.52 -30.66 23.73
CA SER A 120 14.54 -30.11 24.63
C SER A 120 14.01 -29.98 26.08
N ASP A 121 14.28 -30.99 26.91
CA ASP A 121 13.91 -30.97 28.33
C ASP A 121 14.46 -29.77 29.10
N PHE A 122 15.61 -29.24 28.67
CA PHE A 122 16.26 -28.11 29.31
C PHE A 122 15.53 -26.79 29.06
N ILE A 123 15.15 -26.50 27.81
CA ILE A 123 14.39 -25.28 27.51
C ILE A 123 12.98 -25.34 28.10
N LEU A 124 12.34 -26.52 28.11
CA LEU A 124 11.01 -26.71 28.71
C LEU A 124 10.95 -26.26 30.17
N LYS A 125 12.01 -26.50 30.95
CA LYS A 125 12.12 -26.05 32.35
C LYS A 125 12.31 -24.54 32.50
N LYS A 126 12.77 -23.87 31.44
CA LYS A 126 13.03 -22.42 31.39
C LYS A 126 11.89 -21.61 30.78
N ILE A 127 10.97 -22.23 30.04
CA ILE A 127 9.81 -21.54 29.44
C ILE A 127 8.87 -21.07 30.56
N LYS A 128 8.61 -19.76 30.61
CA LYS A 128 7.66 -19.12 31.53
C LYS A 128 6.32 -18.84 30.88
N SER A 129 6.33 -18.50 29.59
CA SER A 129 5.12 -18.34 28.80
C SER A 129 5.39 -18.71 27.34
N CYS A 130 4.38 -19.25 26.67
CA CYS A 130 4.39 -19.51 25.23
C CYS A 130 3.01 -19.10 24.69
N ALA A 131 2.99 -18.14 23.77
CA ALA A 131 1.75 -17.59 23.21
C ALA A 131 1.93 -17.17 21.75
N CYS A 132 0.82 -16.88 21.08
CA CYS A 132 0.79 -16.31 19.74
C CYS A 132 0.08 -14.97 19.79
N ILE A 133 0.63 -13.94 19.15
CA ILE A 133 0.00 -12.61 19.11
C ILE A 133 -0.97 -12.42 17.93
N ASN A 134 -0.88 -13.29 16.92
CA ASN A 134 -1.67 -13.22 15.69
C ASN A 134 -1.56 -11.84 15.01
N ILE A 135 -0.33 -11.41 14.76
CA ILE A 135 0.03 -10.25 13.94
C ILE A 135 1.02 -10.76 12.90
N HIS A 136 0.50 -11.33 11.81
CA HIS A 136 1.30 -11.87 10.71
C HIS A 136 1.10 -11.09 9.41
N PHE A 137 1.04 -9.77 9.53
CA PHE A 137 0.87 -8.82 8.44
C PHE A 137 1.56 -7.51 8.82
N PHE A 138 1.73 -6.64 7.83
CA PHE A 138 2.26 -5.31 8.05
C PHE A 138 1.12 -4.31 8.15
N ALA A 139 0.96 -3.69 9.31
CA ALA A 139 0.10 -2.52 9.47
C ALA A 139 0.88 -1.28 8.97
N TYR A 140 0.86 -1.06 7.66
CA TYR A 140 1.67 -0.04 6.98
C TYR A 140 1.31 1.38 7.44
N GLU A 141 0.02 1.67 7.52
CA GLU A 141 -0.54 2.95 7.98
C GLU A 141 -1.78 2.68 8.85
N SER A 142 -2.33 3.74 9.44
CA SER A 142 -3.51 3.64 10.31
C SER A 142 -4.71 2.93 9.67
N ARG A 143 -4.85 2.97 8.33
CA ARG A 143 -5.94 2.31 7.59
C ARG A 143 -5.47 1.25 6.60
N ILE A 144 -4.16 1.05 6.46
CA ILE A 144 -3.58 0.25 5.37
C ILE A 144 -2.80 -0.93 5.92
N PHE A 145 -3.02 -2.10 5.33
CA PHE A 145 -2.24 -3.30 5.63
C PHE A 145 -1.80 -4.04 4.37
N TYR A 146 -0.73 -4.80 4.46
CA TYR A 146 -0.38 -5.75 3.40
C TYR A 146 0.28 -7.00 3.97
N PHE A 147 0.27 -8.07 3.18
CA PHE A 147 0.90 -9.32 3.54
C PHE A 147 2.31 -9.35 2.94
N ASP A 148 3.31 -9.77 3.71
CA ASP A 148 4.70 -9.94 3.23
C ASP A 148 4.82 -11.14 2.30
N ASN A 149 4.00 -11.18 1.25
CA ASN A 149 3.98 -12.34 0.37
C ASN A 149 4.97 -12.11 -0.76
N ASN A 150 6.02 -12.93 -0.79
CA ASN A 150 7.06 -12.91 -1.84
C ASN A 150 6.56 -13.41 -3.21
N LEU A 151 5.25 -13.45 -3.41
CA LEU A 151 4.61 -13.86 -4.65
C LEU A 151 4.43 -12.68 -5.59
N ASN A 152 4.59 -12.98 -6.87
CA ASN A 152 4.43 -12.02 -7.95
C ASN A 152 2.97 -12.03 -8.43
N LEU A 153 2.56 -10.98 -9.15
CA LEU A 153 1.22 -10.89 -9.71
C LEU A 153 0.86 -12.15 -10.51
N TYR A 154 1.77 -12.63 -11.36
CA TYR A 154 1.57 -13.81 -12.20
C TYR A 154 1.46 -15.15 -11.43
N ASP A 155 1.71 -15.17 -10.11
CA ASP A 155 1.51 -16.36 -9.29
C ASP A 155 0.03 -16.53 -8.89
N TYR A 156 -0.76 -15.46 -8.96
CA TYR A 156 -2.20 -15.44 -8.68
C TYR A 156 -3.08 -15.61 -9.93
N TYR A 157 -2.56 -15.33 -11.13
CA TYR A 157 -3.36 -15.25 -12.36
C TYR A 157 -2.76 -16.09 -13.51
N PRO A 158 -3.23 -17.33 -13.76
CA PRO A 158 -4.09 -18.12 -12.89
C PRO A 158 -3.33 -18.58 -11.63
N LEU A 159 -4.08 -18.88 -10.57
CA LEU A 159 -3.49 -19.27 -9.28
C LEU A 159 -2.63 -20.54 -9.42
N LYS A 160 -1.32 -20.42 -9.16
CA LYS A 160 -0.39 -21.53 -9.31
C LYS A 160 -0.51 -22.59 -8.20
N LYS A 161 -0.73 -22.17 -6.95
CA LYS A 161 -0.84 -23.07 -5.77
C LYS A 161 -2.02 -22.67 -4.89
N SER A 162 -2.91 -23.60 -4.58
CA SER A 162 -4.07 -23.33 -3.71
C SER A 162 -3.70 -23.10 -2.24
N THR A 163 -2.54 -23.61 -1.79
CA THR A 163 -2.06 -23.42 -0.41
C THR A 163 -1.90 -21.96 -0.04
N ILE A 164 -1.53 -21.12 -1.02
CA ILE A 164 -1.39 -19.66 -0.89
C ILE A 164 -2.64 -19.06 -0.25
N LEU A 165 -3.83 -19.44 -0.73
CA LEU A 165 -5.10 -18.90 -0.24
C LEU A 165 -5.37 -19.22 1.24
N HIS A 166 -4.89 -20.34 1.73
CA HIS A 166 -5.01 -20.66 3.15
C HIS A 166 -4.11 -19.80 4.02
N ASP A 167 -2.89 -19.50 3.55
CA ASP A 167 -1.96 -18.66 4.28
C ASP A 167 -2.47 -17.20 4.32
N LEU A 168 -2.95 -16.70 3.18
CA LEU A 168 -3.64 -15.40 3.09
C LEU A 168 -4.86 -15.33 4.03
N SER A 169 -5.62 -16.42 4.16
CA SER A 169 -6.80 -16.48 5.03
C SER A 169 -6.42 -16.29 6.51
N LEU A 170 -5.35 -16.95 6.96
CA LEU A 170 -4.85 -16.81 8.34
C LEU A 170 -4.32 -15.40 8.63
N GLN A 171 -3.68 -14.76 7.64
CA GLN A 171 -3.24 -13.37 7.74
C GLN A 171 -4.43 -12.41 7.82
N LEU A 172 -5.44 -12.60 6.96
CA LEU A 172 -6.63 -11.75 6.96
C LEU A 172 -7.47 -11.94 8.23
N LEU A 173 -7.50 -13.15 8.80
CA LEU A 173 -8.11 -13.41 10.09
C LEU A 173 -7.40 -12.66 11.22
N SER A 174 -6.06 -12.60 11.17
CA SER A 174 -5.25 -11.81 12.09
C SER A 174 -5.61 -10.32 12.02
N VAL A 175 -5.80 -9.78 10.81
CA VAL A 175 -6.27 -8.39 10.60
C VAL A 175 -7.65 -8.18 11.23
N CYS A 176 -8.62 -9.06 10.96
CA CYS A 176 -9.97 -8.94 11.53
C CYS A 176 -9.95 -9.00 13.06
N SER A 177 -9.11 -9.85 13.64
CA SER A 177 -8.88 -9.90 15.09
C SER A 177 -8.29 -8.58 15.61
N CYS A 178 -7.29 -8.00 14.96
CA CYS A 178 -6.72 -6.70 15.36
C CYS A 178 -7.74 -5.55 15.24
N LEU A 179 -8.61 -5.59 14.23
CA LEU A 179 -9.72 -4.65 14.08
C LEU A 179 -10.90 -4.92 15.01
N LYS A 180 -10.85 -5.98 15.83
CA LYS A 180 -11.94 -6.42 16.70
C LYS A 180 -13.26 -6.52 15.91
N SER A 181 -13.20 -7.15 14.74
CA SER A 181 -14.29 -7.19 13.74
C SER A 181 -14.62 -8.64 13.36
N ASN A 182 -15.91 -8.91 13.19
CA ASN A 182 -16.46 -10.17 12.69
C ASN A 182 -17.30 -9.87 11.43
N PRO A 183 -16.68 -9.43 10.32
CA PRO A 183 -17.41 -8.85 9.20
C PRO A 183 -18.18 -9.86 8.34
N HIS A 184 -19.26 -9.39 7.71
CA HIS A 184 -19.90 -10.07 6.60
C HIS A 184 -18.98 -10.13 5.37
N ILE A 185 -18.83 -11.32 4.79
CA ILE A 185 -17.90 -11.54 3.68
C ILE A 185 -18.64 -11.40 2.35
N ARG A 186 -18.22 -10.41 1.56
CA ARG A 186 -18.56 -10.25 0.15
C ARG A 186 -17.33 -10.48 -0.71
N PHE A 187 -17.53 -10.85 -1.97
CA PHE A 187 -16.42 -11.09 -2.89
C PHE A 187 -16.78 -10.70 -4.31
N GLN A 188 -15.81 -10.20 -5.07
CA GLN A 188 -15.91 -10.06 -6.52
C GLN A 188 -16.22 -11.43 -7.14
N ASN A 189 -17.19 -11.50 -8.04
CA ASN A 189 -17.66 -12.76 -8.62
C ASN A 189 -16.69 -13.35 -9.68
N SER A 190 -15.41 -13.49 -9.32
CA SER A 190 -14.37 -14.20 -10.08
C SER A 190 -14.07 -15.56 -9.45
N PRO A 191 -13.50 -16.53 -10.21
CA PRO A 191 -13.14 -17.85 -9.66
C PRO A 191 -12.16 -17.78 -8.50
N LEU A 192 -11.18 -16.86 -8.55
CA LEU A 192 -10.17 -16.68 -7.52
C LEU A 192 -10.78 -16.13 -6.23
N CYS A 193 -11.54 -15.03 -6.33
CA CYS A 193 -12.17 -14.39 -5.19
C CYS A 193 -13.19 -15.31 -4.53
N ARG A 194 -14.02 -16.04 -5.30
CA ARG A 194 -14.97 -17.01 -4.75
C ARG A 194 -14.26 -18.07 -3.91
N LYS A 195 -13.23 -18.71 -4.48
CA LYS A 195 -12.46 -19.75 -3.80
C LYS A 195 -11.80 -19.23 -2.52
N PHE A 196 -11.22 -18.03 -2.56
CA PHE A 196 -10.60 -17.42 -1.39
C PHE A 196 -11.64 -17.08 -0.32
N ALA A 197 -12.78 -16.52 -0.71
CA ALA A 197 -13.85 -16.12 0.20
C ALA A 197 -14.46 -17.34 0.94
N GLU A 198 -14.63 -18.47 0.27
CA GLU A 198 -15.03 -19.74 0.90
C GLU A 198 -13.99 -20.25 1.91
N ILE A 199 -12.71 -20.22 1.56
CA ILE A 199 -11.62 -20.61 2.48
C ILE A 199 -11.62 -19.69 3.71
N PHE A 200 -11.72 -18.38 3.50
CA PHE A 200 -11.71 -17.38 4.56
C PHE A 200 -12.93 -17.51 5.48
N TYR A 201 -14.13 -17.71 4.93
CA TYR A 201 -15.34 -17.97 5.71
C TYR A 201 -15.19 -19.20 6.61
N ASN A 202 -14.64 -20.30 6.09
CA ASN A 202 -14.39 -21.50 6.90
C ASN A 202 -13.36 -21.25 8.01
N SER A 203 -12.27 -20.53 7.71
CA SER A 203 -11.27 -20.15 8.72
C SER A 203 -11.87 -19.28 9.83
N MET A 204 -12.78 -18.38 9.48
CA MET A 204 -13.46 -17.50 10.42
C MET A 204 -14.42 -18.26 11.34
N ASN A 205 -15.23 -19.17 10.79
CA ASN A 205 -16.17 -19.99 11.57
C ASN A 205 -15.47 -20.99 12.50
N ASN A 206 -14.31 -21.52 12.08
CA ASN A 206 -13.54 -22.46 12.88
C ASN A 206 -12.68 -21.78 13.96
N SER A 207 -12.53 -20.47 13.92
CA SER A 207 -11.67 -19.72 14.84
C SER A 207 -12.48 -19.01 15.92
N THR A 208 -11.94 -18.98 17.14
CA THR A 208 -12.43 -18.12 18.22
C THR A 208 -11.92 -16.68 18.11
N ALA A 209 -11.00 -16.40 17.17
CA ALA A 209 -10.29 -15.12 17.08
C ALA A 209 -11.19 -13.90 16.85
N CYS A 210 -12.37 -14.12 16.25
CA CYS A 210 -13.40 -13.09 16.00
C CYS A 210 -14.67 -13.29 16.85
N GLN A 211 -14.70 -14.30 17.72
CA GLN A 211 -15.87 -14.61 18.55
C GLN A 211 -15.91 -13.69 19.78
N GLY A 212 -17.07 -13.10 20.06
CA GLY A 212 -17.27 -12.25 21.25
C GLY A 212 -16.97 -10.77 21.07
N TYR A 213 -16.56 -10.32 19.88
CA TYR A 213 -16.64 -8.89 19.55
C TYR A 213 -18.11 -8.51 19.41
N ASN A 214 -18.51 -7.37 20.00
CA ASN A 214 -19.87 -6.83 19.83
C ASN A 214 -20.18 -6.85 18.33
N ASN A 215 -21.22 -7.60 17.98
CA ASN A 215 -21.77 -7.63 16.64
C ASN A 215 -22.27 -6.21 16.31
N ASN A 216 -21.38 -5.33 15.86
CA ASN A 216 -21.81 -4.40 14.84
C ASN A 216 -22.16 -5.31 13.66
N ASP A 217 -23.42 -5.72 13.56
CA ASP A 217 -23.97 -6.57 12.49
C ASP A 217 -23.77 -5.96 11.08
N ASP A 218 -23.13 -4.79 11.00
CA ASP A 218 -22.89 -4.04 9.77
C ASP A 218 -21.44 -4.06 9.28
N ASP A 219 -20.45 -4.61 10.01
CA ASP A 219 -19.08 -4.67 9.50
C ASP A 219 -19.04 -5.55 8.23
N VAL A 220 -18.41 -5.08 7.16
CA VAL A 220 -18.31 -5.81 5.87
C VAL A 220 -16.87 -5.89 5.41
N ILE A 221 -16.49 -7.06 4.93
CA ILE A 221 -15.24 -7.29 4.22
C ILE A 221 -15.53 -7.65 2.76
N LEU A 222 -14.90 -6.94 1.83
CA LEU A 222 -14.99 -7.17 0.40
C LEU A 222 -13.65 -7.71 -0.14
N ILE A 223 -13.69 -8.94 -0.63
CA ILE A 223 -12.57 -9.58 -1.32
C ILE A 223 -12.62 -9.22 -2.80
N LEU A 224 -11.53 -8.66 -3.29
CA LEU A 224 -11.33 -8.26 -4.69
C LEU A 224 -10.06 -8.93 -5.23
N ASP A 225 -9.93 -8.93 -6.55
CA ASP A 225 -8.67 -9.26 -7.22
C ASP A 225 -8.27 -8.12 -8.16
N ARG A 226 -7.07 -8.21 -8.74
CA ARG A 226 -6.47 -7.09 -9.47
C ARG A 226 -7.18 -6.74 -10.78
N SER A 227 -8.10 -7.58 -11.25
CA SER A 227 -8.98 -7.26 -12.38
C SER A 227 -10.03 -6.20 -12.05
N ILE A 228 -10.10 -5.72 -10.81
CA ILE A 228 -11.01 -4.61 -10.46
C ILE A 228 -10.63 -3.30 -11.16
N ASP A 229 -9.33 -3.06 -11.35
CA ASP A 229 -8.77 -1.86 -11.97
C ASP A 229 -7.33 -2.15 -12.38
N CYS A 230 -7.10 -2.28 -13.69
CA CYS A 230 -5.75 -2.45 -14.25
C CYS A 230 -5.13 -1.14 -14.74
N SER A 231 -5.93 -0.11 -15.03
CA SER A 231 -5.39 1.17 -15.49
C SER A 231 -4.62 1.86 -14.38
N ILE A 232 -5.06 1.72 -13.14
CA ILE A 232 -4.39 2.30 -11.97
C ILE A 232 -2.98 1.74 -11.72
N LEU A 233 -2.61 0.62 -12.35
CA LEU A 233 -1.27 0.02 -12.24
C LEU A 233 -0.22 0.75 -13.08
N PHE A 234 -0.64 1.51 -14.09
CA PHE A 234 0.25 2.09 -15.10
C PHE A 234 0.11 3.60 -15.29
N ILE A 235 -1.00 4.21 -14.85
CA ILE A 235 -1.18 5.67 -14.89
C ILE A 235 -0.29 6.38 -13.86
N HIS A 236 0.22 7.56 -14.18
CA HIS A 236 0.85 8.44 -13.21
C HIS A 236 -0.20 9.14 -12.35
N ASP A 237 -0.02 9.08 -11.02
CA ASP A 237 -0.83 9.83 -10.07
C ASP A 237 0.01 10.91 -9.39
N TYR A 238 -0.57 12.11 -9.25
CA TYR A 238 0.13 13.32 -8.84
C TYR A 238 -0.13 13.70 -7.38
N SER A 239 -0.74 12.81 -6.59
CA SER A 239 -0.67 12.94 -5.13
C SER A 239 0.75 12.71 -4.64
N TYR A 240 1.13 13.39 -3.58
CA TYR A 240 2.51 13.45 -3.12
C TYR A 240 3.12 12.08 -2.85
N GLN A 241 2.43 11.24 -2.08
CA GLN A 241 2.90 9.88 -1.79
C GLN A 241 2.96 9.03 -3.05
N SER A 242 1.89 8.98 -3.85
CA SER A 242 1.89 8.15 -5.04
C SER A 242 2.99 8.55 -6.02
N LEU A 243 3.15 9.85 -6.24
CA LEU A 243 4.15 10.37 -7.16
C LEU A 243 5.56 10.08 -6.67
N CYS A 244 5.88 10.38 -5.40
CA CYS A 244 7.20 10.11 -4.84
C CYS A 244 7.60 8.64 -4.98
N TYR A 245 6.69 7.71 -4.66
CA TYR A 245 6.98 6.28 -4.79
C TYR A 245 7.17 5.83 -6.24
N ASP A 246 6.40 6.40 -7.18
CA ASP A 246 6.49 6.07 -8.60
C ASP A 246 7.77 6.64 -9.24
N ILE A 247 7.96 7.95 -9.21
CA ILE A 247 9.02 8.60 -10.02
C ILE A 247 10.38 8.67 -9.33
N LEU A 248 10.43 8.61 -7.99
CA LEU A 248 11.69 8.48 -7.26
C LEU A 248 12.07 7.00 -7.03
N GLN A 249 11.23 6.06 -7.47
CA GLN A 249 11.46 4.61 -7.39
C GLN A 249 11.73 4.13 -5.95
N ILE A 250 11.00 4.71 -4.98
CA ILE A 250 11.10 4.32 -3.57
C ILE A 250 10.58 2.89 -3.42
N LYS A 251 11.43 2.02 -2.85
CA LYS A 251 11.11 0.60 -2.71
C LYS A 251 10.00 0.39 -1.66
N THR A 252 9.02 -0.46 -1.96
CA THR A 252 7.95 -0.84 -1.02
C THR A 252 8.19 -2.18 -0.33
N TYR A 253 9.22 -2.90 -0.77
CA TYR A 253 9.63 -4.19 -0.23
C TYR A 253 11.13 -4.13 0.03
N HIS A 254 11.59 -5.00 0.91
CA HIS A 254 13.01 -5.14 1.16
C HIS A 254 13.59 -6.20 0.23
N GLU A 255 14.70 -5.88 -0.42
CA GLU A 255 15.46 -6.85 -1.19
C GLU A 255 16.16 -7.83 -0.21
N VAL A 256 16.01 -9.13 -0.47
CA VAL A 256 16.83 -10.14 0.19
C VAL A 256 18.17 -10.09 -0.54
N SER A 257 19.18 -9.50 0.08
CA SER A 257 20.54 -9.52 -0.46
C SER A 257 21.03 -10.97 -0.52
N GLU A 258 21.28 -11.49 -1.72
CA GLU A 258 21.89 -12.81 -1.95
C GLU A 258 23.42 -12.82 -1.70
N GLU A 259 23.98 -11.78 -1.06
CA GLU A 259 25.41 -11.71 -0.73
C GLU A 259 25.73 -12.46 0.58
N GLU A 260 25.50 -13.77 0.58
CA GLU A 260 26.18 -14.71 1.50
C GLU A 260 26.81 -15.83 0.67
N GLY A 261 27.92 -15.52 0.00
CA GLY A 261 28.75 -16.49 -0.71
C GLY A 261 29.85 -15.79 -1.49
N HIS A 262 31.11 -16.05 -1.11
CA HIS A 262 32.37 -15.52 -1.67
C HIS A 262 32.92 -14.26 -1.01
N MET A 263 33.45 -14.41 0.22
CA MET A 263 34.71 -13.76 0.55
C MET A 263 35.81 -14.41 -0.30
N GLU A 264 36.13 -13.83 -1.45
CA GLU A 264 37.40 -14.08 -2.13
C GLU A 264 38.26 -12.81 -2.09
N ASN A 265 39.53 -13.04 -1.74
CA ASN A 265 40.56 -12.08 -1.41
C ASN A 265 40.75 -10.97 -2.46
N GLU A 266 40.67 -9.70 -2.03
CA GLU A 266 41.16 -8.57 -2.81
C GLU A 266 42.70 -8.51 -2.74
N GLU A 267 43.36 -9.04 -3.77
CA GLU A 267 44.68 -8.55 -4.17
C GLU A 267 44.74 -8.34 -5.69
N ASN A 268 45.07 -7.11 -6.07
CA ASN A 268 45.57 -6.66 -7.38
C ASN A 268 44.61 -6.72 -8.59
N GLU A 269 44.16 -5.53 -9.05
CA GLU A 269 44.64 -5.01 -10.34
C GLU A 269 44.21 -3.55 -10.58
N THR A 270 45.09 -2.81 -11.25
CA THR A 270 45.01 -1.37 -11.53
C THR A 270 44.64 -1.13 -12.99
N ARG A 271 44.03 0.04 -13.24
CA ARG A 271 43.87 0.76 -14.52
C ARG A 271 42.83 0.19 -15.52
N TYR A 272 41.73 0.91 -15.69
CA TYR A 272 41.44 1.72 -16.90
C TYR A 272 40.17 2.55 -16.67
N GLY A 273 40.26 3.84 -17.00
CA GLY A 273 39.21 4.82 -16.73
C GLY A 273 38.08 4.76 -17.76
N HIS A 274 36.89 4.41 -17.29
CA HIS A 274 35.62 4.88 -17.85
C HIS A 274 34.75 5.36 -16.68
N LYS A 275 34.49 6.67 -16.64
CA LYS A 275 33.49 7.27 -15.74
C LYS A 275 32.10 6.74 -16.14
N LYS A 276 31.69 5.62 -15.56
CA LYS A 276 30.27 5.29 -15.43
C LYS A 276 29.62 6.46 -14.69
N GLN A 277 28.55 7.01 -15.26
CA GLN A 277 27.62 7.85 -14.52
C GLN A 277 27.30 7.13 -13.21
N ARG A 278 27.58 7.80 -12.09
CA ARG A 278 27.14 7.37 -10.77
C ARG A 278 25.61 7.31 -10.79
N ASN A 279 25.05 6.14 -11.08
CA ASN A 279 23.74 5.82 -10.55
C ASN A 279 23.87 5.93 -9.03
N VAL A 280 23.00 6.73 -8.44
CA VAL A 280 22.88 6.91 -6.99
C VAL A 280 22.85 5.52 -6.36
N ASN A 281 23.79 5.25 -5.45
CA ASN A 281 23.86 3.99 -4.71
C ASN A 281 22.62 3.91 -3.79
N ILE A 282 21.53 3.33 -4.30
CA ILE A 282 20.33 2.98 -3.54
C ILE A 282 20.68 1.78 -2.65
N GLY A 283 21.23 2.06 -1.47
CA GLY A 283 21.37 1.10 -0.37
C GLY A 283 20.20 1.23 0.61
N GLU A 284 18.96 1.13 0.10
CA GLU A 284 17.74 1.61 0.76
C GLU A 284 16.83 0.46 1.22
N GLY A 285 16.48 0.46 2.51
CA GLY A 285 15.41 -0.38 3.04
C GLY A 285 14.04 0.02 2.46
N ALA A 286 13.03 -0.82 2.64
CA ALA A 286 11.67 -0.49 2.22
C ALA A 286 11.21 0.83 2.86
N HIS A 287 10.55 1.67 2.06
CA HIS A 287 10.02 2.98 2.45
C HIS A 287 11.08 3.99 2.91
N CYS A 288 12.37 3.76 2.61
CA CYS A 288 13.46 4.66 2.96
C CYS A 288 13.80 5.62 1.82
N VAL A 289 14.21 6.83 2.18
CA VAL A 289 14.79 7.83 1.27
C VAL A 289 16.11 8.32 1.84
N SER A 290 17.16 8.28 1.03
CA SER A 290 18.46 8.86 1.34
C SER A 290 18.58 10.24 0.71
N PHE A 291 18.97 11.26 1.49
CA PHE A 291 19.06 12.63 1.02
C PHE A 291 20.28 13.34 1.62
N GLU A 292 20.86 14.26 0.84
CA GLU A 292 22.01 15.05 1.28
C GLU A 292 21.54 16.34 1.98
N ILE A 293 22.06 16.57 3.18
CA ILE A 293 21.97 17.87 3.85
C ILE A 293 23.37 18.46 3.97
N THR A 294 23.51 19.78 3.83
CA THR A 294 24.75 20.44 4.27
C THR A 294 24.75 20.50 5.80
N ASN A 295 25.81 20.25 6.52
CA ASN A 295 25.88 20.40 7.98
C ASN A 295 26.36 21.82 8.38
N ASN A 296 26.57 22.08 9.68
CA ASN A 296 27.02 23.37 10.19
C ASN A 296 28.41 23.80 9.67
N ASP A 297 29.27 22.82 9.32
CA ASP A 297 30.61 23.04 8.78
C ASP A 297 30.62 23.17 7.24
N GLN A 298 29.46 23.37 6.62
CA GLN A 298 29.28 23.41 5.17
C GLN A 298 29.65 22.11 4.44
N ARG A 299 29.76 20.98 5.16
CA ARG A 299 30.01 19.67 4.56
C ARG A 299 28.69 19.00 4.21
N LYS A 300 28.65 18.26 3.11
CA LYS A 300 27.49 17.42 2.78
C LYS A 300 27.51 16.18 3.68
N GLU A 301 26.37 15.91 4.29
CA GLU A 301 26.06 14.76 5.13
C GLU A 301 24.88 14.03 4.48
N GLU A 302 25.02 12.72 4.31
CA GLU A 302 23.94 11.87 3.84
C GLU A 302 23.08 11.45 5.02
N LYS A 303 21.78 11.73 4.94
CA LYS A 303 20.77 11.30 5.90
C LYS A 303 19.88 10.24 5.27
N LYS A 304 19.31 9.38 6.10
CA LYS A 304 18.29 8.41 5.71
C LYS A 304 17.03 8.65 6.54
N ALA A 305 15.88 8.68 5.89
CA ALA A 305 14.59 8.80 6.55
C ALA A 305 13.66 7.66 6.10
N ILE A 306 12.83 7.17 7.03
CA ILE A 306 11.75 6.23 6.74
C ILE A 306 10.46 7.04 6.58
N LEU A 307 9.74 6.81 5.49
CA LEU A 307 8.44 7.44 5.24
C LEU A 307 7.35 6.71 6.04
N SER A 308 6.99 7.26 7.19
CA SER A 308 5.97 6.69 8.08
C SER A 308 5.05 7.78 8.68
N GLU A 309 4.03 7.36 9.42
CA GLU A 309 3.13 8.26 10.17
C GLU A 309 3.81 8.95 11.37
N ASP A 310 5.07 8.60 11.68
CA ASP A 310 5.86 9.29 12.70
C ASP A 310 6.38 10.66 12.21
N ASP A 311 6.48 10.82 10.90
CA ASP A 311 6.71 12.11 10.27
C ASP A 311 5.37 12.85 10.12
N SER A 312 5.18 13.87 10.95
CA SER A 312 3.98 14.70 10.96
C SER A 312 3.73 15.43 9.64
N LEU A 313 4.80 15.79 8.92
CA LEU A 313 4.71 16.45 7.63
C LEU A 313 4.33 15.43 6.54
N TRP A 314 4.91 14.24 6.57
CA TRP A 314 4.50 13.15 5.68
C TRP A 314 3.02 12.80 5.85
N PHE A 315 2.56 12.60 7.09
CA PHE A 315 1.15 12.32 7.40
C PHE A 315 0.21 13.41 6.85
N LYS A 316 0.62 14.67 6.95
CA LYS A 316 -0.14 15.82 6.46
C LYS A 316 -0.16 15.93 4.94
N TYR A 317 0.96 15.66 4.27
CA TYR A 317 1.13 15.95 2.84
C TYR A 317 0.81 14.78 1.92
N ARG A 318 0.94 13.52 2.40
CA ARG A 318 0.95 12.31 1.55
C ARG A 318 -0.19 12.20 0.54
N HIS A 319 -1.38 12.69 0.88
CA HIS A 319 -2.57 12.59 0.02
C HIS A 319 -2.87 13.84 -0.80
N ALA A 320 -2.21 14.96 -0.51
CA ALA A 320 -2.39 16.21 -1.26
C ALA A 320 -1.69 16.16 -2.61
N HIS A 321 -2.11 17.03 -3.53
CA HIS A 321 -1.46 17.14 -4.84
C HIS A 321 -0.04 17.74 -4.70
N ILE A 322 0.93 17.24 -5.46
CA ILE A 322 2.36 17.65 -5.36
C ILE A 322 2.57 19.17 -5.41
N GLN A 323 1.81 19.87 -6.24
CA GLN A 323 1.88 21.33 -6.33
C GLN A 323 1.42 22.02 -5.04
N GLU A 324 0.36 21.52 -4.41
CA GLU A 324 -0.13 22.05 -3.14
C GLU A 324 0.89 21.80 -2.03
N VAL A 325 1.52 20.62 -2.02
CA VAL A 325 2.59 20.29 -1.06
C VAL A 325 3.75 21.26 -1.19
N ASN A 326 4.21 21.55 -2.41
CA ASN A 326 5.27 22.52 -2.64
C ASN A 326 4.91 23.93 -2.12
N GLU A 327 3.66 24.36 -2.33
CA GLU A 327 3.15 25.64 -1.83
C GLU A 327 3.03 25.65 -0.29
N MET A 328 2.50 24.58 0.31
CA MET A 328 2.38 24.42 1.77
C MET A 328 3.76 24.47 2.45
N ILE A 329 4.73 23.70 1.94
CA ILE A 329 6.10 23.69 2.47
C ILE A 329 6.73 25.09 2.42
N LYS A 330 6.62 25.79 1.28
CA LYS A 330 7.13 27.16 1.13
C LYS A 330 6.52 28.11 2.16
N ASN A 331 5.19 28.10 2.25
CA ASN A 331 4.46 28.99 3.15
C ASN A 331 4.78 28.72 4.63
N GLU A 332 4.89 27.45 5.02
CA GLU A 332 5.18 27.04 6.39
C GLU A 332 6.61 27.38 6.81
N ILE A 333 7.61 27.15 5.94
CA ILE A 333 9.00 27.54 6.19
C ILE A 333 9.13 29.07 6.29
N SER A 334 8.44 29.82 5.42
CA SER A 334 8.42 31.29 5.48
C SER A 334 7.81 31.80 6.79
N SER A 335 6.63 31.31 7.17
CA SER A 335 5.96 31.63 8.44
C SER A 335 6.83 31.26 9.65
N PHE A 336 7.51 30.11 9.61
CA PHE A 336 8.42 29.68 10.68
C PHE A 336 9.65 30.58 10.81
N THR A 337 10.19 31.05 9.68
CA THR A 337 11.28 32.03 9.64
C THR A 337 10.85 33.40 10.18
N GLU A 338 9.63 33.85 9.86
CA GLU A 338 9.10 35.13 10.30
C GLU A 338 8.78 35.19 11.79
N LYS A 339 8.31 34.08 12.39
CA LYS A 339 7.99 34.01 13.82
C LYS A 339 9.24 33.98 14.70
N ASN A 340 10.36 33.44 14.20
CA ASN A 340 11.60 33.31 14.96
C ASN A 340 12.53 34.52 14.75
N ALA A 341 12.44 35.50 15.67
CA ALA A 341 13.12 36.79 15.60
C ALA A 341 14.66 36.73 15.47
N LEU A 342 15.31 35.62 15.88
CA LEU A 342 16.76 35.42 15.77
C LEU A 342 17.25 35.37 14.30
N VAL A 343 16.40 34.98 13.35
CA VAL A 343 16.75 34.88 11.92
C VAL A 343 16.63 36.22 11.19
N LYS A 344 15.73 37.12 11.65
CA LYS A 344 15.52 38.47 11.09
C LYS A 344 16.76 39.35 11.11
N ILE A 345 17.72 39.05 12.00
CA ILE A 345 18.92 39.89 12.23
C ILE A 345 20.05 39.60 11.23
N LYS A 346 20.08 38.41 10.58
CA LYS A 346 21.24 38.00 9.75
C LYS A 346 21.06 38.10 8.23
N LYS A 347 19.84 38.11 7.67
CA LYS A 347 19.64 38.31 6.21
C LYS A 347 18.31 39.01 5.90
N LYS A 348 18.38 40.23 5.36
CA LYS A 348 17.26 40.84 4.61
C LYS A 348 17.15 40.07 3.28
N ASN A 349 15.99 39.46 3.02
CA ASN A 349 15.66 38.64 1.84
C ASN A 349 16.17 37.19 1.89
N VAL A 350 15.54 36.35 2.71
CA VAL A 350 15.55 34.91 2.47
C VAL A 350 14.45 34.60 1.46
N LEU A 351 14.81 34.27 0.21
CA LEU A 351 13.87 34.08 -0.90
C LEU A 351 13.55 32.61 -1.19
N ASN A 352 14.42 31.67 -0.79
CA ASN A 352 14.31 30.25 -1.12
C ASN A 352 14.19 29.37 0.15
N PRO A 353 13.27 28.37 0.19
CA PRO A 353 13.15 27.39 1.28
C PRO A 353 14.47 26.81 1.81
N ASN A 354 15.42 26.46 0.93
CA ASN A 354 16.71 25.90 1.35
C ASN A 354 17.52 26.90 2.18
N GLU A 355 17.55 28.18 1.79
CA GLU A 355 18.24 29.23 2.55
C GLU A 355 17.56 29.52 3.89
N ALA A 356 16.23 29.43 3.94
CA ALA A 356 15.45 29.58 5.16
C ALA A 356 15.75 28.45 6.15
N LEU A 357 15.70 27.20 5.68
CA LEU A 357 16.05 26.04 6.49
C LEU A 357 17.50 26.12 6.97
N HIS A 358 18.44 26.58 6.15
CA HIS A 358 19.83 26.82 6.58
C HIS A 358 19.93 27.82 7.73
N ALA A 359 19.14 28.90 7.72
CA ALA A 359 19.15 29.90 8.78
C ALA A 359 18.52 29.38 10.09
N LEU A 360 17.49 28.53 9.97
CA LEU A 360 16.75 27.96 11.10
C LEU A 360 17.54 26.89 11.87
N ARG A 361 18.59 26.30 11.28
CA ARG A 361 19.47 25.32 11.94
C ARG A 361 20.12 25.80 13.23
N SER A 362 20.21 27.11 13.42
CA SER A 362 20.69 27.70 14.66
C SER A 362 19.75 27.49 15.86
N LEU A 363 18.58 26.88 15.66
CA LEU A 363 17.57 26.60 16.67
C LEU A 363 17.55 25.08 17.01
N PRO A 364 18.36 24.62 17.98
CA PRO A 364 18.49 23.19 18.29
C PRO A 364 17.18 22.55 18.75
N GLN A 365 16.27 23.33 19.38
CA GLN A 365 14.96 22.84 19.80
C GLN A 365 14.03 22.38 18.66
N TYR A 366 14.37 22.67 17.40
CA TYR A 366 13.58 22.32 16.21
C TYR A 366 14.32 21.42 15.23
N GLU A 367 15.44 20.81 15.64
CA GLU A 367 16.31 20.02 14.76
C GLU A 367 15.54 18.94 13.99
N THR A 368 14.77 18.09 14.67
CA THR A 368 13.95 17.03 14.04
C THR A 368 12.93 17.59 13.04
N MET A 369 12.24 18.67 13.39
CA MET A 369 11.25 19.30 12.50
C MET A 369 11.93 19.88 11.25
N ILE A 370 13.11 20.49 11.42
CA ILE A 370 13.90 21.03 10.32
C ILE A 370 14.36 19.89 9.39
N GLU A 371 14.82 18.76 9.93
CA GLU A 371 15.19 17.58 9.16
C GLU A 371 14.02 17.03 8.33
N GLN A 372 12.80 16.97 8.90
CA GLN A 372 11.59 16.59 8.15
C GLN A 372 11.31 17.57 7.00
N TYR A 373 11.43 18.88 7.21
CA TYR A 373 11.30 19.85 6.11
C TYR A 373 12.36 19.66 5.03
N TRP A 374 13.62 19.37 5.40
CA TRP A 374 14.68 19.08 4.42
C TRP A 374 14.31 17.89 3.53
N LEU A 375 13.83 16.80 4.14
CA LEU A 375 13.37 15.62 3.41
C LEU A 375 12.27 15.98 2.41
N HIS A 376 11.25 16.74 2.83
CA HIS A 376 10.12 17.05 1.94
C HIS A 376 10.44 18.05 0.85
N VAL A 377 11.31 19.04 1.12
CA VAL A 377 11.87 19.93 0.09
C VAL A 377 12.65 19.11 -0.93
N TYR A 378 13.54 18.22 -0.45
CA TYR A 378 14.31 17.33 -1.32
C TYR A 378 13.41 16.47 -2.20
N MET A 379 12.42 15.78 -1.63
CA MET A 379 11.50 14.92 -2.40
C MET A 379 10.70 15.72 -3.42
N CYS A 380 10.17 16.89 -3.05
CA CYS A 380 9.44 17.75 -3.99
C CYS A 380 10.32 18.20 -5.16
N ASP A 381 11.51 18.73 -4.87
CA ASP A 381 12.44 19.22 -5.90
C ASP A 381 12.85 18.10 -6.85
N ASN A 382 13.18 16.91 -6.34
CA ASN A 382 13.52 15.76 -7.18
C ASN A 382 12.32 15.29 -8.01
N CYS A 383 11.10 15.30 -7.46
CA CYS A 383 9.90 14.97 -8.22
C CYS A 383 9.72 15.92 -9.42
N PHE A 384 9.79 17.23 -9.22
CA PHE A 384 9.67 18.19 -10.31
C PHE A 384 10.79 18.06 -11.36
N GLN A 385 12.03 17.79 -10.91
CA GLN A 385 13.15 17.54 -11.82
C GLN A 385 12.92 16.30 -12.68
N VAL A 386 12.45 15.20 -12.10
CA VAL A 386 12.16 13.96 -12.84
C VAL A 386 10.99 14.15 -13.81
N LEU A 387 9.90 14.80 -13.38
CA LEU A 387 8.76 15.14 -14.24
C LEU A 387 9.20 15.92 -15.49
N GLN A 388 10.05 16.93 -15.32
CA GLN A 388 10.57 17.74 -16.41
C GLN A 388 11.56 16.95 -17.29
N LYS A 389 12.51 16.24 -16.67
CA LYS A 389 13.56 15.52 -17.40
C LYS A 389 13.01 14.39 -18.27
N ARG A 390 12.01 13.65 -17.77
CA ARG A 390 11.38 12.51 -18.44
C ARG A 390 10.17 12.90 -19.31
N ASN A 391 9.82 14.19 -19.37
CA ASN A 391 8.65 14.72 -20.08
C ASN A 391 7.33 14.04 -19.66
N ILE A 392 7.19 13.67 -18.38
CA ILE A 392 6.03 12.89 -17.87
C ILE A 392 4.73 13.69 -17.96
N VAL A 393 4.78 15.02 -17.94
CA VAL A 393 3.58 15.88 -18.06
C VAL A 393 2.84 15.62 -19.38
N ASP A 394 3.57 15.52 -20.50
CA ASP A 394 2.97 15.25 -21.81
C ASP A 394 2.31 13.86 -21.85
N ILE A 395 2.98 12.88 -21.24
CA ILE A 395 2.51 11.50 -21.14
C ILE A 395 1.24 11.47 -20.29
N GLY A 396 1.27 12.08 -19.11
CA GLY A 396 0.15 12.16 -18.19
C GLY A 396 -1.11 12.77 -18.82
N MET A 397 -0.98 13.77 -19.70
CA MET A 397 -2.13 14.30 -20.45
C MET A 397 -2.79 13.22 -21.31
N VAL A 398 -2.00 12.43 -22.04
CA VAL A 398 -2.51 11.34 -22.88
C VAL A 398 -3.04 10.18 -22.03
N GLU A 399 -2.40 9.86 -20.91
CA GLU A 399 -2.90 8.84 -19.97
C GLU A 399 -4.28 9.19 -19.42
N GLN A 400 -4.49 10.44 -19.01
CA GLN A 400 -5.77 10.94 -18.50
C GLN A 400 -6.84 10.94 -19.60
N ASP A 401 -6.49 11.31 -20.83
CA ASP A 401 -7.36 11.26 -22.01
C ASP A 401 -7.82 9.82 -22.32
N ILE A 402 -6.91 8.84 -22.23
CA ILE A 402 -7.23 7.42 -22.40
C ILE A 402 -8.16 6.97 -21.28
N CYS A 403 -7.74 7.09 -20.01
CA CYS A 403 -8.47 6.47 -18.90
C CYS A 403 -9.85 7.13 -18.65
N CYS A 404 -10.03 8.40 -19.02
CA CYS A 404 -11.31 9.10 -18.87
C CYS A 404 -12.16 9.11 -20.14
N ASN A 405 -11.58 8.79 -21.30
CA ASN A 405 -12.17 8.92 -22.65
C ASN A 405 -12.74 10.32 -22.96
N VAL A 406 -12.21 11.35 -22.28
CA VAL A 406 -12.55 12.76 -22.48
C VAL A 406 -11.29 13.62 -22.34
N ASP A 407 -11.22 14.71 -23.10
CA ASP A 407 -10.13 15.68 -22.99
C ASP A 407 -10.25 16.53 -21.71
N ASN A 408 -9.25 17.38 -21.48
CA ASN A 408 -9.22 18.34 -20.36
C ASN A 408 -10.39 19.36 -20.37
N TYR A 409 -11.10 19.51 -21.48
CA TYR A 409 -12.31 20.35 -21.58
C TYR A 409 -13.62 19.56 -21.40
N GLY A 410 -13.55 18.25 -21.19
CA GLY A 410 -14.71 17.36 -21.04
C GLY A 410 -15.39 17.02 -22.36
N LYS A 411 -14.67 17.02 -23.47
CA LYS A 411 -15.15 16.54 -24.77
C LYS A 411 -14.77 15.08 -24.97
N GLU A 412 -15.73 14.27 -25.44
CA GLU A 412 -15.48 12.87 -25.78
C GLU A 412 -14.44 12.75 -26.90
N LEU A 413 -13.52 11.80 -26.72
CA LEU A 413 -12.44 11.53 -27.65
C LEU A 413 -12.83 10.39 -28.59
N SER A 414 -12.38 10.48 -29.85
CA SER A 414 -12.50 9.37 -30.79
C SER A 414 -11.26 8.50 -30.72
N HIS A 415 -11.41 7.20 -31.01
CA HIS A 415 -10.28 6.25 -31.09
C HIS A 415 -9.13 6.79 -31.96
N SER A 416 -9.43 7.34 -33.14
CA SER A 416 -8.41 7.92 -34.04
C SER A 416 -7.60 9.06 -33.41
N LYS A 417 -8.21 9.89 -32.56
CA LYS A 417 -7.51 10.99 -31.89
C LYS A 417 -6.57 10.47 -30.81
N ASN A 418 -7.08 9.58 -29.94
CA ASN A 418 -6.26 8.98 -28.88
C ASN A 418 -5.10 8.19 -29.50
N PHE A 419 -5.37 7.41 -30.54
CA PHE A 419 -4.34 6.68 -31.26
C PHE A 419 -3.26 7.60 -31.87
N ALA A 420 -3.66 8.75 -32.44
CA ALA A 420 -2.71 9.73 -32.95
C ALA A 420 -1.83 10.34 -31.84
N SER A 421 -2.43 10.72 -30.70
CA SER A 421 -1.70 11.24 -29.54
C SER A 421 -0.71 10.22 -29.00
N ILE A 422 -1.12 8.96 -28.86
CA ILE A 422 -0.22 7.89 -28.39
C ILE A 422 0.93 7.68 -29.37
N ASN A 423 0.63 7.58 -30.68
CA ASN A 423 1.66 7.40 -31.71
C ASN A 423 2.72 8.51 -31.70
N SER A 424 2.32 9.74 -31.39
CA SER A 424 3.26 10.86 -31.31
C SER A 424 4.29 10.70 -30.19
N ILE A 425 3.89 10.09 -29.06
CA ILE A 425 4.76 9.81 -27.92
C ILE A 425 5.62 8.58 -28.19
N ILE A 426 5.00 7.46 -28.59
CA ILE A 426 5.73 6.19 -28.71
C ILE A 426 6.79 6.23 -29.83
N SER A 427 6.54 6.96 -30.93
CA SER A 427 7.49 7.10 -32.04
C SER A 427 8.65 8.07 -31.75
N SER A 428 8.58 8.81 -30.63
CA SER A 428 9.56 9.83 -30.27
C SER A 428 10.67 9.26 -29.39
N ASN A 429 11.91 9.71 -29.61
CA ASN A 429 13.07 9.33 -28.78
C ASN A 429 13.22 10.18 -27.52
N ASN A 430 12.31 11.12 -27.28
CA ASN A 430 12.33 12.01 -26.12
C ASN A 430 11.75 11.37 -24.84
N TYR A 431 11.19 10.16 -24.95
CA TYR A 431 10.51 9.48 -23.86
C TYR A 431 11.20 8.16 -23.53
N GLU A 432 11.27 7.85 -22.23
CA GLU A 432 11.89 6.62 -21.77
C GLU A 432 11.04 5.38 -22.08
N GLN A 433 11.73 4.25 -22.16
CA GLN A 433 11.18 2.93 -22.50
C GLN A 433 10.04 2.49 -21.55
N GLU A 434 10.21 2.77 -20.25
CA GLU A 434 9.23 2.48 -19.22
C GLU A 434 7.91 3.22 -19.47
N GLU A 435 7.99 4.52 -19.76
CA GLU A 435 6.81 5.36 -19.97
C GLU A 435 6.07 4.99 -21.25
N LYS A 436 6.81 4.66 -22.32
CA LYS A 436 6.21 4.11 -23.53
C LYS A 436 5.48 2.80 -23.26
N ALA A 437 6.08 1.89 -22.48
CA ALA A 437 5.48 0.61 -22.14
C ALA A 437 4.20 0.77 -21.29
N ARG A 438 4.21 1.66 -20.29
CA ARG A 438 3.03 2.01 -19.48
C ARG A 438 1.91 2.57 -20.35
N LEU A 439 2.21 3.51 -21.24
CA LEU A 439 1.23 4.13 -22.12
C LEU A 439 0.60 3.11 -23.10
N ILE A 440 1.42 2.21 -23.66
CA ILE A 440 0.95 1.13 -24.54
C ILE A 440 0.03 0.17 -23.77
N LEU A 441 0.40 -0.21 -22.54
CA LEU A 441 -0.46 -1.05 -21.69
C LEU A 441 -1.78 -0.37 -21.35
N LEU A 442 -1.76 0.91 -20.98
CA LEU A 442 -2.99 1.67 -20.75
C LEU A 442 -3.90 1.67 -21.96
N TYR A 443 -3.35 1.84 -23.16
CA TYR A 443 -4.11 1.76 -24.41
C TYR A 443 -4.71 0.36 -24.62
N PHE A 444 -3.91 -0.71 -24.46
CA PHE A 444 -4.37 -2.09 -24.63
C PHE A 444 -5.40 -2.53 -23.59
N ILE A 445 -5.36 -1.97 -22.38
CA ILE A 445 -6.32 -2.24 -21.31
C ILE A 445 -7.65 -1.51 -21.57
N ASN A 446 -7.61 -0.31 -22.14
CA ASN A 446 -8.79 0.55 -22.29
C ASN A 446 -9.51 0.44 -23.64
N TYR A 447 -8.91 -0.21 -24.63
CA TYR A 447 -9.51 -0.42 -25.95
C TYR A 447 -9.72 -1.91 -26.25
N GLU A 448 -10.96 -2.27 -26.61
CA GLU A 448 -11.33 -3.63 -27.00
C GLU A 448 -11.26 -3.82 -28.52
N ASN A 449 -11.22 -5.10 -28.96
CA ASN A 449 -11.13 -5.52 -30.36
C ASN A 449 -9.88 -5.04 -31.12
N LEU A 450 -8.80 -4.74 -30.41
CA LEU A 450 -7.48 -4.55 -31.01
C LEU A 450 -6.99 -5.88 -31.59
N ASN A 451 -6.57 -5.90 -32.85
CA ASN A 451 -5.97 -7.08 -33.45
C ASN A 451 -4.51 -7.23 -32.95
N GLU A 452 -3.99 -8.46 -32.99
CA GLU A 452 -2.63 -8.75 -32.49
C GLU A 452 -1.53 -8.12 -33.35
N ASP A 453 -1.75 -7.99 -34.67
CA ASP A 453 -0.78 -7.36 -35.59
C ASP A 453 -0.57 -5.88 -35.27
N ASP A 454 -1.63 -5.14 -34.91
CA ASP A 454 -1.58 -3.73 -34.50
C ASP A 454 -0.86 -3.60 -33.16
N LYS A 455 -1.06 -4.54 -32.23
CA LYS A 455 -0.31 -4.54 -30.96
C LYS A 455 1.18 -4.73 -31.20
N ILE A 456 1.56 -5.68 -32.05
CA ILE A 456 2.95 -5.94 -32.43
C ILE A 456 3.55 -4.70 -33.10
N LYS A 457 2.88 -4.15 -34.11
CA LYS A 457 3.32 -2.96 -34.84
C LYS A 457 3.51 -1.76 -33.93
N MET A 458 2.65 -1.59 -32.92
CA MET A 458 2.75 -0.51 -31.96
C MET A 458 3.99 -0.66 -31.06
N MET A 459 4.29 -1.89 -30.61
CA MET A 459 5.52 -2.17 -29.86
C MET A 459 6.79 -1.99 -30.70
N GLU A 460 6.74 -2.34 -31.99
CA GLU A 460 7.83 -2.10 -32.95
C GLU A 460 8.07 -0.60 -33.17
N THR A 461 7.00 0.16 -33.38
CA THR A 461 7.04 1.63 -33.55
C THR A 461 7.62 2.33 -32.32
N ALA A 462 7.40 1.77 -31.13
CA ALA A 462 7.91 2.29 -29.88
C ALA A 462 9.41 2.01 -29.65
N GLU A 463 10.03 1.18 -30.50
CA GLU A 463 11.41 0.70 -30.39
C GLU A 463 11.70 0.14 -28.99
N LEU A 464 10.77 -0.68 -28.47
CA LEU A 464 10.89 -1.17 -27.09
C LEU A 464 12.04 -2.17 -26.92
N GLY A 465 12.76 -2.10 -25.80
CA GLY A 465 13.73 -3.13 -25.41
C GLY A 465 13.05 -4.50 -25.18
N LEU A 466 13.81 -5.59 -25.33
CA LEU A 466 13.29 -6.96 -25.22
C LEU A 466 12.52 -7.21 -23.91
N PHE A 467 13.03 -6.70 -22.79
CA PHE A 467 12.36 -6.82 -21.50
C PHE A 467 10.98 -6.16 -21.53
N MET A 468 10.87 -4.92 -22.03
CA MET A 468 9.61 -4.18 -22.06
C MET A 468 8.58 -4.83 -22.97
N GLN A 469 9.00 -5.33 -24.14
CA GLN A 469 8.11 -6.08 -25.04
C GLN A 469 7.58 -7.35 -24.35
N LYS A 470 8.46 -8.16 -23.77
CA LYS A 470 8.08 -9.37 -23.03
C LYS A 470 7.17 -9.04 -21.85
N PHE A 471 7.45 -7.97 -21.10
CA PHE A 471 6.61 -7.51 -19.99
C PHE A 471 5.17 -7.24 -20.43
N ILE A 472 4.98 -6.46 -21.50
CA ILE A 472 3.65 -6.16 -22.04
C ILE A 472 2.93 -7.46 -22.42
N VAL A 473 3.60 -8.35 -23.13
CA VAL A 473 3.03 -9.62 -23.57
C VAL A 473 2.64 -10.52 -22.39
N GLU A 474 3.53 -10.71 -21.42
CA GLU A 474 3.26 -11.55 -20.24
C GLU A 474 2.18 -10.95 -19.34
N PHE A 475 2.12 -9.62 -19.18
CA PHE A 475 1.05 -8.98 -18.44
C PHE A 475 -0.31 -9.20 -19.11
N LEU A 476 -0.40 -9.03 -20.44
CA LEU A 476 -1.65 -9.27 -21.17
C LEU A 476 -2.08 -10.74 -21.12
N LYS A 477 -1.14 -11.69 -21.05
CA LYS A 477 -1.45 -13.14 -20.89
C LYS A 477 -2.15 -13.45 -19.56
N LEU A 478 -1.99 -12.62 -18.53
CA LEU A 478 -2.74 -12.76 -17.28
C LEU A 478 -4.24 -12.54 -17.48
N LYS A 479 -4.64 -11.88 -18.58
CA LYS A 479 -6.04 -11.59 -18.95
C LYS A 479 -6.84 -10.86 -17.87
N LEU A 480 -6.16 -10.16 -16.96
CA LEU A 480 -6.81 -9.34 -15.95
C LEU A 480 -7.83 -8.43 -16.64
N HIS A 481 -7.36 -7.55 -17.54
CA HIS A 481 -8.14 -6.62 -18.38
C HIS A 481 -9.34 -7.19 -19.16
N CYS A 482 -9.50 -8.52 -19.26
CA CYS A 482 -10.58 -9.17 -19.99
C CYS A 482 -11.72 -9.68 -19.10
N GLU A 483 -11.58 -9.70 -17.77
CA GLU A 483 -12.63 -10.24 -16.90
C GLU A 483 -13.93 -9.42 -16.98
N LYS A 484 -15.08 -10.10 -16.99
CA LYS A 484 -16.42 -9.47 -17.09
C LYS A 484 -16.69 -8.44 -15.97
N THR A 485 -15.95 -8.53 -14.86
CA THR A 485 -15.96 -7.63 -13.70
C THR A 485 -15.23 -6.31 -13.94
N HIS A 486 -14.34 -6.21 -14.94
CA HIS A 486 -13.79 -4.92 -15.41
C HIS A 486 -14.89 -3.94 -15.78
N HIS A 487 -16.02 -4.48 -16.21
CA HIS A 487 -17.22 -3.75 -16.53
C HIS A 487 -18.20 -3.86 -15.37
N TYR A 488 -17.84 -3.30 -14.21
CA TYR A 488 -18.69 -3.22 -13.01
C TYR A 488 -20.12 -2.69 -13.27
N ASN A 489 -20.32 -2.05 -14.42
CA ASN A 489 -21.57 -1.46 -14.88
C ASN A 489 -22.21 -2.16 -16.10
N HIS A 490 -21.73 -3.34 -16.52
CA HIS A 490 -22.45 -4.13 -17.51
C HIS A 490 -23.68 -4.77 -16.87
N HIS A 491 -24.87 -4.28 -17.24
CA HIS A 491 -26.10 -5.00 -16.97
C HIS A 491 -26.02 -6.37 -17.67
N PRO A 492 -26.33 -7.49 -16.99
CA PRO A 492 -26.24 -8.84 -17.54
C PRO A 492 -27.26 -9.13 -18.67
N MET A 493 -27.97 -8.13 -19.18
CA MET A 493 -29.01 -8.28 -20.21
C MET A 493 -28.54 -7.98 -21.64
N ASP A 494 -27.29 -7.57 -21.84
CA ASP A 494 -26.74 -7.25 -23.17
C ASP A 494 -25.91 -8.40 -23.78
N GLU A 495 -26.30 -9.67 -23.55
CA GLU A 495 -25.68 -10.85 -24.21
C GLU A 495 -26.08 -11.00 -25.69
N HIS A 496 -26.78 -10.01 -26.25
CA HIS A 496 -27.18 -9.97 -27.66
C HIS A 496 -26.64 -8.74 -28.39
N SER A 497 -25.35 -8.41 -28.19
CA SER A 497 -24.67 -7.52 -29.13
C SER A 497 -23.80 -8.34 -30.08
N SER A 498 -24.21 -8.35 -31.34
CA SER A 498 -23.50 -8.88 -32.51
C SER A 498 -21.99 -8.61 -32.45
N SER A 499 -21.20 -9.54 -33.00
CA SER A 499 -19.75 -9.44 -33.17
C SER A 499 -19.34 -8.18 -33.93
N THR A 500 -19.23 -7.05 -33.24
CA THR A 500 -18.70 -5.82 -33.83
C THR A 500 -17.19 -5.91 -33.86
N THR A 501 -16.60 -5.98 -35.06
CA THR A 501 -15.14 -5.93 -35.28
C THR A 501 -14.53 -4.54 -35.05
N LYS A 502 -15.36 -3.55 -34.71
CA LYS A 502 -14.93 -2.17 -34.50
C LYS A 502 -14.23 -2.03 -33.15
N ILE A 503 -13.09 -1.35 -33.15
CA ILE A 503 -12.38 -0.93 -31.93
C ILE A 503 -13.24 0.09 -31.20
N PHE A 504 -13.42 -0.11 -29.89
CA PHE A 504 -14.16 0.80 -29.02
C PHE A 504 -13.49 0.89 -27.65
N HIS A 505 -13.78 1.98 -26.93
CA HIS A 505 -13.23 2.21 -25.60
C HIS A 505 -14.11 1.53 -24.53
N VAL A 506 -13.51 0.97 -23.47
CA VAL A 506 -14.25 0.27 -22.39
C VAL A 506 -15.37 1.11 -21.78
N LEU A 507 -15.18 2.43 -21.70
CA LEU A 507 -16.19 3.38 -21.21
C LEU A 507 -17.30 3.74 -22.20
N ASP A 508 -17.22 3.38 -23.49
CA ASP A 508 -18.19 3.81 -24.51
C ASP A 508 -19.63 3.39 -24.17
N LYS A 509 -19.78 2.24 -23.50
CA LYS A 509 -21.04 1.69 -23.00
C LYS A 509 -21.46 2.29 -21.64
N ASN A 510 -20.55 2.90 -20.89
CA ASN A 510 -20.81 3.50 -19.58
C ASN A 510 -21.04 5.02 -19.67
N LYS A 511 -22.22 5.41 -20.17
CA LYS A 511 -22.58 6.83 -20.31
C LYS A 511 -22.61 7.61 -18.99
N LYS A 512 -22.87 6.94 -17.86
CA LYS A 512 -22.83 7.56 -16.52
C LYS A 512 -21.39 7.99 -16.18
N LYS A 513 -20.42 7.09 -16.35
CA LYS A 513 -19.00 7.37 -16.06
C LYS A 513 -18.41 8.39 -17.02
N ILE A 514 -18.77 8.34 -18.32
CA ILE A 514 -18.38 9.42 -19.25
C ILE A 514 -18.93 10.78 -18.78
N LYS A 515 -20.21 10.87 -18.43
CA LYS A 515 -20.80 12.12 -17.92
C LYS A 515 -20.09 12.60 -16.64
N TYR A 516 -19.72 11.68 -15.76
CA TYR A 516 -18.93 11.97 -14.57
C TYR A 516 -17.59 12.62 -14.95
N TYR A 517 -16.80 11.98 -15.81
CA TYR A 517 -15.49 12.52 -16.20
C TYR A 517 -15.57 13.84 -16.97
N LYS A 518 -16.65 14.08 -17.75
CA LYS A 518 -16.89 15.41 -18.33
C LYS A 518 -17.06 16.50 -17.28
N ASN A 519 -17.73 16.18 -16.17
CA ASN A 519 -17.93 17.12 -15.08
C ASN A 519 -16.63 17.32 -14.30
N VAL A 520 -15.88 16.24 -14.04
CA VAL A 520 -14.56 16.31 -13.41
C VAL A 520 -13.62 17.19 -14.24
N ALA A 521 -13.50 16.96 -15.55
CA ALA A 521 -12.64 17.75 -16.43
C ALA A 521 -12.95 19.26 -16.38
N LYS A 522 -14.25 19.63 -16.36
CA LYS A 522 -14.67 21.04 -16.30
C LYS A 522 -14.42 21.73 -14.98
N ASN A 523 -14.39 20.97 -13.88
CA ASN A 523 -14.30 21.49 -12.53
C ASN A 523 -12.94 21.21 -11.87
N SER A 524 -12.07 20.43 -12.52
CA SER A 524 -10.81 20.02 -11.93
C SER A 524 -9.87 21.20 -11.80
N LYS A 525 -9.27 21.32 -10.61
CA LYS A 525 -8.15 22.24 -10.37
C LYS A 525 -6.88 21.77 -11.11
N TYR A 526 -6.76 20.46 -11.34
CA TYR A 526 -5.57 19.82 -11.88
C TYR A 526 -5.93 18.96 -13.10
N GLU A 527 -5.41 19.33 -14.27
CA GLU A 527 -5.71 18.64 -15.54
C GLU A 527 -5.17 17.21 -15.57
N LEU A 528 -4.10 16.93 -14.81
CA LEU A 528 -3.40 15.65 -14.74
C LEU A 528 -3.97 14.70 -13.67
N SER A 529 -5.12 15.01 -13.07
CA SER A 529 -5.67 14.23 -11.94
C SER A 529 -7.19 14.02 -12.08
N ARG A 530 -7.65 13.64 -13.27
CA ARG A 530 -9.08 13.42 -13.57
C ARG A 530 -9.53 11.99 -13.31
N HIS A 531 -8.67 11.02 -13.59
CA HIS A 531 -8.91 9.61 -13.35
C HIS A 531 -9.03 9.33 -11.85
N GLU A 532 -9.98 8.48 -11.46
CA GLU A 532 -10.17 8.05 -10.09
C GLU A 532 -10.22 6.52 -10.01
N PRO A 533 -9.60 5.90 -8.99
CA PRO A 533 -9.65 4.45 -8.81
C PRO A 533 -11.08 3.92 -8.76
N ASN A 534 -11.33 2.79 -9.42
CA ASN A 534 -12.67 2.18 -9.46
C ASN A 534 -13.22 1.84 -8.07
N ILE A 535 -12.35 1.57 -7.09
CA ILE A 535 -12.76 1.26 -5.71
C ILE A 535 -13.59 2.37 -5.06
N LYS A 536 -13.52 3.62 -5.54
CA LYS A 536 -14.32 4.73 -5.02
C LYS A 536 -15.82 4.46 -5.16
N ASP A 537 -16.26 4.09 -6.36
CA ASP A 537 -17.68 3.79 -6.62
C ASP A 537 -18.12 2.57 -5.81
N ILE A 538 -17.25 1.56 -5.70
CA ILE A 538 -17.49 0.33 -4.90
C ILE A 538 -17.76 0.67 -3.44
N ILE A 539 -16.89 1.48 -2.83
CA ILE A 539 -16.98 1.87 -1.43
C ILE A 539 -18.25 2.68 -1.19
N ILE A 540 -18.57 3.64 -2.07
CA ILE A 540 -19.79 4.44 -1.97
C ILE A 540 -21.03 3.55 -2.05
N GLU A 541 -21.07 2.60 -2.98
CA GLU A 541 -22.18 1.66 -3.12
C GLU A 541 -22.25 0.65 -1.96
N MET A 542 -21.12 0.26 -1.36
CA MET A 542 -21.10 -0.55 -0.14
C MET A 542 -21.63 0.23 1.07
N HIS A 543 -21.25 1.50 1.21
CA HIS A 543 -21.70 2.34 2.31
C HIS A 543 -23.23 2.52 2.29
N HIS A 544 -23.81 2.71 1.10
CA HIS A 544 -25.25 2.84 0.90
C HIS A 544 -25.98 1.49 0.73
N ASP A 545 -25.29 0.36 0.87
CA ASP A 545 -25.81 -1.00 0.66
C ASP A 545 -26.49 -1.23 -0.72
N THR A 546 -26.10 -0.45 -1.73
CA THR A 546 -26.57 -0.54 -3.13
C THR A 546 -25.66 -1.37 -4.02
N LEU A 547 -24.52 -1.85 -3.51
CA LEU A 547 -23.54 -2.59 -4.29
C LEU A 547 -24.16 -3.88 -4.89
N ASN A 548 -24.01 -4.04 -6.20
CA ASN A 548 -24.62 -5.11 -6.98
C ASN A 548 -24.33 -6.52 -6.42
N LYS A 549 -25.37 -7.24 -6.00
CA LYS A 549 -25.27 -8.58 -5.38
C LYS A 549 -24.88 -9.70 -6.35
N ALA A 550 -25.09 -9.53 -7.66
CA ALA A 550 -24.70 -10.53 -8.66
C ALA A 550 -23.20 -10.46 -8.99
N LEU A 551 -22.63 -9.25 -8.95
CA LEU A 551 -21.21 -9.03 -9.16
C LEU A 551 -20.40 -9.15 -7.85
N PHE A 552 -21.02 -8.83 -6.70
CA PHE A 552 -20.40 -8.88 -5.38
C PHE A 552 -21.29 -9.63 -4.37
N PRO A 553 -21.53 -10.93 -4.58
CA PRO A 553 -22.34 -11.75 -3.69
C PRO A 553 -21.73 -11.85 -2.30
N PHE A 554 -22.56 -12.23 -1.33
CA PHE A 554 -22.11 -12.68 -0.01
C PHE A 554 -21.67 -14.14 -0.09
N VAL A 555 -20.72 -14.54 0.76
CA VAL A 555 -20.32 -15.95 0.88
C VAL A 555 -21.42 -16.79 1.54
N ASP A 556 -22.06 -16.24 2.58
CA ASP A 556 -23.20 -16.88 3.23
C ASP A 556 -24.51 -16.34 2.64
N ASN A 557 -25.17 -17.16 1.83
CA ASN A 557 -26.48 -16.85 1.25
C ASN A 557 -27.65 -17.02 2.25
N ASN A 558 -27.42 -17.61 3.43
CA ASN A 558 -28.49 -18.01 4.35
C ASN A 558 -28.83 -16.96 5.44
N ARG A 559 -28.03 -15.91 5.61
CA ARG A 559 -28.39 -14.77 6.47
C ARG A 559 -29.20 -13.77 5.65
N LYS A 560 -30.53 -13.91 5.69
CA LYS A 560 -31.45 -12.82 5.32
C LYS A 560 -31.07 -11.61 6.17
N MET A 561 -30.59 -10.53 5.56
CA MET A 561 -30.76 -9.22 6.21
C MET A 561 -32.26 -9.05 6.40
N ASP A 562 -32.69 -8.70 7.61
CA ASP A 562 -34.06 -8.30 7.85
C ASP A 562 -34.42 -7.23 6.83
N ASP A 563 -35.35 -7.55 5.93
CA ASP A 563 -36.09 -6.55 5.17
C ASP A 563 -36.76 -5.67 6.23
N SER A 564 -36.13 -4.55 6.58
CA SER A 564 -36.80 -3.50 7.32
C SER A 564 -38.08 -3.15 6.55
N PRO A 565 -39.25 -3.12 7.22
CA PRO A 565 -40.52 -3.05 6.52
C PRO A 565 -40.62 -1.74 5.76
N GLU A 566 -40.97 -1.83 4.47
CA GLU A 566 -41.37 -0.71 3.62
C GLU A 566 -42.23 0.26 4.43
N LYS A 567 -41.67 1.43 4.76
CA LYS A 567 -42.47 2.54 5.24
C LYS A 567 -43.35 2.98 4.08
N ASN A 568 -44.61 2.56 4.14
CA ASN A 568 -45.72 3.02 3.32
C ASN A 568 -45.61 4.54 3.06
N ILE A 569 -45.25 4.91 1.82
CA ILE A 569 -45.33 6.29 1.35
C ILE A 569 -46.81 6.57 1.10
N SER A 570 -47.47 7.16 2.10
CA SER A 570 -48.76 7.79 1.91
C SER A 570 -48.59 9.03 1.02
N SER A 571 -49.33 9.02 -0.08
CA SER A 571 -49.58 10.09 -1.05
C SER A 571 -49.42 11.53 -0.52
N VAL A 572 -48.42 12.26 -1.03
CA VAL A 572 -48.40 13.73 -1.00
C VAL A 572 -48.30 14.27 -2.43
N LYS A 573 -49.17 15.24 -2.69
CA LYS A 573 -49.56 15.79 -3.99
C LYS A 573 -48.38 16.33 -4.80
N LYS A 574 -48.42 16.07 -6.11
CA LYS A 574 -47.61 16.72 -7.15
C LYS A 574 -47.74 18.25 -7.04
N GLN A 575 -46.63 18.94 -6.82
CA GLN A 575 -46.46 20.34 -7.21
C GLN A 575 -45.38 20.42 -8.29
N ASN A 576 -45.76 20.98 -9.43
CA ASN A 576 -44.88 21.35 -10.53
C ASN A 576 -43.92 22.45 -10.04
N VAL A 577 -42.61 22.28 -10.23
CA VAL A 577 -41.67 23.40 -10.18
C VAL A 577 -40.69 23.33 -11.35
N THR A 578 -40.61 24.48 -11.98
CA THR A 578 -39.86 24.94 -13.14
C THR A 578 -38.34 24.94 -12.97
N ARG A 579 -37.66 25.00 -14.12
CA ARG A 579 -36.21 25.18 -14.33
C ARG A 579 -35.51 26.12 -13.32
N GLY A 580 -34.32 25.70 -12.89
CA GLY A 580 -33.25 26.58 -12.41
C GLY A 580 -32.87 26.40 -10.94
N THR A 581 -31.58 26.60 -10.66
CA THR A 581 -30.90 26.87 -9.37
C THR A 581 -30.24 25.69 -8.61
N VAL A 582 -28.89 25.71 -8.66
CA VAL A 582 -27.88 25.59 -7.57
C VAL A 582 -28.11 24.58 -6.44
N TRP A 583 -27.16 23.65 -6.29
CA TRP A 583 -27.03 22.76 -5.14
C TRP A 583 -26.38 23.52 -3.98
N GLU A 584 -27.20 24.13 -3.12
CA GLU A 584 -26.79 24.63 -1.80
C GLU A 584 -26.71 23.47 -0.81
N PHE A 585 -25.52 23.24 -0.24
CA PHE A 585 -25.30 22.32 0.86
C PHE A 585 -25.88 22.94 2.14
N LYS A 586 -26.90 22.29 2.72
CA LYS A 586 -27.33 22.60 4.08
C LYS A 586 -26.29 22.03 5.04
N THR A 587 -25.61 22.93 5.75
CA THR A 587 -24.86 22.65 6.98
C THR A 587 -25.86 22.18 8.04
N GLU A 588 -25.83 20.90 8.40
CA GLU A 588 -26.46 20.43 9.63
C GLU A 588 -25.52 20.75 10.80
N GLU A 589 -26.08 21.47 11.78
CA GLU A 589 -25.39 21.88 12.99
C GLU A 589 -24.99 20.65 13.84
N ASN A 590 -23.79 20.74 14.39
CA ASN A 590 -23.18 19.79 15.30
C ASN A 590 -24.10 19.41 16.46
N ASN A 591 -24.63 18.19 16.44
CA ASN A 591 -24.90 17.45 17.67
C ASN A 591 -23.71 16.54 17.96
N PRO A 592 -23.12 16.56 19.17
CA PRO A 592 -22.09 15.59 19.54
C PRO A 592 -22.74 14.22 19.68
N MET A 593 -22.77 13.46 18.59
CA MET A 593 -23.22 12.07 18.61
C MET A 593 -22.25 11.24 19.46
N GLN A 594 -22.84 10.47 20.37
CA GLN A 594 -22.18 9.45 21.17
C GLN A 594 -21.25 8.59 20.30
N ILE A 595 -20.03 8.35 20.79
CA ILE A 595 -19.03 7.48 20.17
C ILE A 595 -19.52 6.03 20.26
N GLY A 596 -20.46 5.66 19.38
CA GLY A 596 -20.70 4.26 19.03
C GLY A 596 -19.59 3.76 18.09
N ASN A 597 -19.29 2.47 18.13
CA ASN A 597 -18.36 1.88 17.16
C ASN A 597 -18.89 2.11 15.74
N LYS A 598 -18.14 2.85 14.92
CA LYS A 598 -18.49 3.07 13.50
C LYS A 598 -18.48 1.74 12.74
N LYS A 599 -19.40 1.58 11.76
CA LYS A 599 -19.37 0.50 10.75
C LYS A 599 -17.95 0.43 10.15
N LYS A 600 -17.40 -0.76 9.98
CA LYS A 600 -16.11 -0.96 9.29
C LYS A 600 -16.32 -1.53 7.89
N ILE A 601 -15.68 -0.91 6.90
CA ILE A 601 -15.58 -1.45 5.54
C ILE A 601 -14.12 -1.88 5.34
N ILE A 602 -13.89 -3.17 5.14
CA ILE A 602 -12.56 -3.74 4.94
C ILE A 602 -12.47 -4.21 3.48
N LEU A 603 -11.54 -3.68 2.70
CA LEU A 603 -11.26 -4.15 1.35
C LEU A 603 -9.97 -4.97 1.35
N PHE A 604 -9.98 -6.12 0.68
CA PHE A 604 -8.79 -6.93 0.49
C PHE A 604 -8.59 -7.28 -0.98
N ILE A 605 -7.51 -6.79 -1.59
CA ILE A 605 -7.19 -7.02 -3.01
C ILE A 605 -6.09 -8.08 -3.15
N ILE A 606 -6.46 -9.24 -3.71
CA ILE A 606 -5.51 -10.26 -4.12
C ILE A 606 -4.70 -9.71 -5.30
N GLY A 607 -3.38 -9.81 -5.25
CA GLY A 607 -2.49 -9.26 -6.29
C GLY A 607 -1.94 -7.87 -5.97
N GLY A 608 -2.40 -7.22 -4.90
CA GLY A 608 -1.78 -6.00 -4.34
C GLY A 608 -2.60 -4.72 -4.53
N ILE A 609 -2.25 -3.70 -3.76
CA ILE A 609 -2.91 -2.39 -3.70
C ILE A 609 -1.97 -1.28 -4.16
N THR A 610 -2.51 -0.17 -4.64
CA THR A 610 -1.73 0.98 -5.13
C THR A 610 -1.89 2.22 -4.23
N PHE A 611 -0.95 3.16 -4.32
CA PHE A 611 -1.03 4.43 -3.56
C PHE A 611 -2.23 5.32 -3.91
N PRO A 612 -2.70 5.40 -5.18
CA PRO A 612 -3.93 6.10 -5.50
C PRO A 612 -5.16 5.48 -4.83
N GLU A 613 -5.19 4.15 -4.70
CA GLU A 613 -6.24 3.44 -3.96
C GLU A 613 -6.17 3.76 -2.47
N ILE A 614 -4.96 3.76 -1.89
CA ILE A 614 -4.72 4.17 -0.50
C ILE A 614 -5.28 5.57 -0.22
N ARG A 615 -4.99 6.55 -1.08
CA ARG A 615 -5.54 7.92 -0.96
C ARG A 615 -7.06 7.90 -0.85
N GLN A 616 -7.74 7.14 -1.72
CA GLN A 616 -9.21 7.06 -1.74
C GLN A 616 -9.80 6.53 -0.43
N ILE A 617 -9.09 5.66 0.29
CA ILE A 617 -9.55 5.13 1.59
C ILE A 617 -9.65 6.25 2.62
N TYR A 618 -8.64 7.12 2.70
CA TYR A 618 -8.65 8.22 3.66
C TYR A 618 -9.69 9.27 3.29
N GLU A 619 -9.74 9.67 2.01
CA GLU A 619 -10.73 10.63 1.51
C GLU A 619 -12.16 10.17 1.82
N LEU A 620 -12.51 8.93 1.47
CA LEU A 620 -13.86 8.40 1.69
C LEU A 620 -14.15 8.11 3.16
N SER A 621 -13.16 7.71 3.95
CA SER A 621 -13.36 7.47 5.38
C SER A 621 -13.70 8.76 6.12
N GLU A 622 -13.06 9.86 5.74
CA GLU A 622 -13.37 11.19 6.26
C GLU A 622 -14.74 11.67 5.76
N GLN A 623 -14.98 11.61 4.43
CA GLN A 623 -16.20 12.10 3.79
C GLN A 623 -17.48 11.36 4.24
N LEU A 624 -17.40 10.03 4.35
CA LEU A 624 -18.55 9.19 4.74
C LEU A 624 -18.62 8.97 6.25
N HIS A 625 -17.63 9.45 7.01
CA HIS A 625 -17.51 9.25 8.45
C HIS A 625 -17.52 7.77 8.91
N VAL A 626 -17.12 6.84 8.04
CA VAL A 626 -17.04 5.38 8.28
C VAL A 626 -15.58 4.95 8.37
N ASP A 627 -15.28 3.92 9.17
CA ASP A 627 -13.92 3.38 9.22
C ASP A 627 -13.68 2.44 8.02
N ILE A 628 -12.86 2.90 7.07
CA ILE A 628 -12.50 2.13 5.88
C ILE A 628 -11.05 1.68 6.01
N TYR A 629 -10.81 0.41 5.70
CA TYR A 629 -9.49 -0.22 5.69
C TYR A 629 -9.24 -0.86 4.34
N LEU A 630 -8.02 -0.77 3.84
CA LEU A 630 -7.60 -1.42 2.61
C LEU A 630 -6.36 -2.25 2.87
N GLY A 631 -6.37 -3.46 2.37
CA GLY A 631 -5.15 -4.22 2.26
C GLY A 631 -5.07 -5.07 1.02
N GLY A 632 -3.90 -5.65 0.84
CA GLY A 632 -3.66 -6.57 -0.27
C GLY A 632 -2.44 -7.43 -0.02
N THR A 633 -2.12 -8.23 -1.02
CA THR A 633 -0.96 -9.14 -0.95
C THR A 633 0.39 -8.43 -1.02
N SER A 634 0.43 -7.16 -1.43
CA SER A 634 1.62 -6.33 -1.56
C SER A 634 1.26 -4.87 -1.84
N LEU A 635 2.22 -3.97 -1.68
CA LEU A 635 2.15 -2.56 -2.12
C LEU A 635 2.78 -2.43 -3.51
N LEU A 636 1.98 -2.04 -4.50
CA LEU A 636 2.38 -1.96 -5.90
C LEU A 636 2.75 -0.54 -6.31
N THR A 637 3.85 -0.44 -7.04
CA THR A 637 4.21 0.65 -7.94
C THR A 637 4.47 0.07 -9.33
N SER A 638 4.60 0.92 -10.34
CA SER A 638 5.06 0.51 -11.68
C SER A 638 6.39 -0.25 -11.59
N GLY A 639 7.37 0.30 -10.85
CA GLY A 639 8.67 -0.30 -10.56
C GLY A 639 8.57 -1.69 -9.92
N VAL A 640 7.73 -1.86 -8.90
CA VAL A 640 7.50 -3.16 -8.25
C VAL A 640 6.95 -4.18 -9.24
N LEU A 641 5.99 -3.78 -10.11
CA LEU A 641 5.46 -4.67 -11.13
C LEU A 641 6.53 -5.06 -12.16
N PHE A 642 7.35 -4.13 -12.63
CA PHE A 642 8.46 -4.46 -13.51
C PHE A 642 9.43 -5.44 -12.83
N ASP A 643 9.80 -5.20 -11.57
CA ASP A 643 10.72 -6.04 -10.81
C ASP A 643 10.16 -7.45 -10.55
N GLN A 644 8.85 -7.58 -10.33
CA GLN A 644 8.19 -8.89 -10.27
C GLN A 644 8.37 -9.66 -11.58
N PHE A 645 8.09 -9.03 -12.72
CA PHE A 645 8.17 -9.71 -14.01
C PHE A 645 9.61 -10.00 -14.45
N LYS A 646 10.61 -9.19 -14.06
CA LYS A 646 12.04 -9.53 -14.28
C LYS A 646 12.43 -10.90 -13.73
N LYS A 647 11.74 -11.39 -12.71
CA LYS A 647 12.01 -12.69 -12.07
C LYS A 647 11.41 -13.88 -12.82
N ILE A 648 10.64 -13.68 -13.89
CA ILE A 648 10.14 -14.82 -14.67
C ILE A 648 11.36 -15.53 -15.30
N PRO A 649 11.56 -16.84 -15.08
CA PRO A 649 12.77 -17.56 -15.50
C PRO A 649 13.06 -17.53 -17.01
N SER A 650 12.09 -17.12 -17.83
CA SER A 650 12.20 -17.00 -19.30
C SER A 650 12.72 -15.63 -19.78
N PHE A 651 13.13 -14.74 -18.87
CA PHE A 651 13.64 -13.42 -19.24
C PHE A 651 15.04 -13.46 -19.83
#